data_AF-A0AAX6FNU8-F1
#
_entry.id   AF-A0AAX6FNU8-F1
#
_cell.length_a   1.000
_cell.length_b   1.000
_cell.length_c   1.000
_cell.angle_alpha   90.00
_cell.angle_beta   90.00
_cell.angle_gamma   90.00
#
_symmetry.space_group_name_H-M   'P 1'
#
loop_
_entity.id
_entity.type
_entity.pdbx_description
1 polymer ?
#
loop_
_entity_poly.entity_id
_entity_poly.type
_entity_poly.pdbx_seq_one_letter_code
_entity_poly.pdbx_strand_id
1 'polypeptide(L)'
;MARIWVRWSRDSWEGDLVLKTQQIIGILLVNNGGFRFLLGAVYGHNDRKRRESLWEDIARLSQIADSQHLPLLIIGDFNALLYRHEKVGGRPVQDSILYDFQRCLLISGLRGLERAGHIWTWHNKASKGRVACQLDRALGNSEWFRYYPNAVAEGLAAETSDHSPIWVGLLERATWKARPFRYNNSWYLSADYEEVVTRGLLDSREGTAQFRMVHKLKQVKKGIRDWVKRRPRSSLVDKEAELREVQEALQADILCGELAAREKNLSAEVNSLRLQEEISAAQRAKCSWLKDGDRCTKFFYDVIRTRQHRNSIPRLLDGEGKLVGDPVEIQREAVRFYRDLYHQEDYPTTFPPLIPKRLVTQHGNRRLLAPIRMEEIEDIVMKADPNRALGPDGFSSGFFRRHWGALKLPVLEAVQEFFVSGKLLKELNHTFLTLVPKKEGATSLADFRPIACCNYLYKIITHLMCRRMEGIMQGLVSRNQAAFIKGRSIAEHSLLAHEMVREFNKPGGMKACVKLDLRKAYDTVNRDFLCQLMLAMGFDERWVARVRECICSPTFSVLIQGTPYGFFSSSRGLRQGDPLSPYLFTLVMEYFTCLMDLAVHSRRMVPLFRLVHPVVSHLIYADDLLVLLRPSMGGMRALSDIMEEFGRFSGLKLNREKSRVYFSSSCPQKEERAMVLGVEKGELPVKYLGVPLTVNYARDQDCQSLVEFTKKRVEGWQAAGLSFGGRIELLRSVIAGIAMFWLQSIQIPVATITKVESMCADFLWRGGIHAISWTQLCRPREEGGVGLRSLRAMKEAARVKMAWQFVSGGSLWADWMASRYLRRSNFWTIRIDGNFSVTFKAILKCRPVLQTAICRSMRDGSSTDLWLDPWLGNRSLLEYLGPLHDREASRGLKCSLIIRDGAWRPELYTFTAQLGEEIRTISIDTSQTRDTWNWAGHASSGGLGRFSFKSCYDLVRTRHDRIEDVDFIWGKGIARKLQLCSYRLMLGRLMTRDRLIRFGVPIPDSRCLLCSDEDESMAHLFLECPFAWHIWSEQCRRYLGGAGSVRDIRGILSWIRNRRGMDAGWARQARLRLSATVWHVWRERNRRLFEDLITPPIGIMHNIDFDVSVLTP
;
A
#
# COMPACT_ATOMS: atom_id res chain seq x y z
N MET A 1 37.24 -18.20 33.16
CA MET A 1 37.55 -17.34 31.99
C MET A 1 36.41 -16.34 31.78
N ALA A 2 36.71 -15.05 31.68
CA ALA A 2 35.72 -14.02 31.37
C ALA A 2 35.25 -14.15 29.90
N ARG A 3 33.93 -14.11 29.68
CA ARG A 3 33.29 -14.35 28.37
C ARG A 3 33.07 -13.10 27.52
N ILE A 4 32.95 -11.94 28.16
CA ILE A 4 32.72 -10.65 27.50
C ILE A 4 33.81 -9.69 27.96
N TRP A 5 34.50 -9.09 27.00
CA TRP A 5 35.48 -8.03 27.22
C TRP A 5 35.03 -6.80 26.43
N VAL A 6 34.87 -5.67 27.11
CA VAL A 6 34.61 -4.39 26.46
C VAL A 6 35.82 -3.50 26.70
N ARG A 7 36.34 -2.92 25.62
CA ARG A 7 37.49 -2.01 25.65
C ARG A 7 37.16 -0.76 24.85
N TRP A 8 37.60 0.39 25.33
CA TRP A 8 37.48 1.68 24.66
C TRP A 8 38.75 2.49 24.90
N SER A 9 39.02 3.48 24.04
CA SER A 9 40.14 4.39 24.24
C SER A 9 39.78 5.45 25.27
N ARG A 10 40.58 5.55 26.34
CA ARG A 10 40.40 6.57 27.39
C ARG A 10 40.64 7.99 26.88
N ASP A 11 41.39 8.16 25.79
CA ASP A 11 41.64 9.47 25.20
C ASP A 11 40.41 10.05 24.49
N SER A 12 39.40 9.22 24.21
CA SER A 12 38.23 9.59 23.42
C SER A 12 36.90 9.35 24.13
N TRP A 13 36.86 8.43 25.09
CA TRP A 13 35.63 8.00 25.76
C TRP A 13 35.85 7.70 27.25
N GLU A 14 34.93 8.17 28.06
CA GLU A 14 34.72 7.75 29.45
C GLU A 14 33.54 6.77 29.49
N GLY A 15 33.63 5.74 30.34
CA GLY A 15 32.66 4.64 30.33
C GLY A 15 32.24 4.23 31.73
N ASP A 16 30.94 4.32 32.01
CA ASP A 16 30.33 3.93 33.28
C ASP A 16 29.53 2.63 33.12
N LEU A 17 29.76 1.66 34.02
CA LEU A 17 29.04 0.40 34.01
C LEU A 17 27.59 0.60 34.48
N VAL A 18 26.62 0.27 33.64
CA VAL A 18 25.18 0.40 33.92
C VAL A 18 24.53 -0.94 34.25
N LEU A 19 24.91 -2.00 33.53
CA LEU A 19 24.34 -3.33 33.69
C LEU A 19 25.44 -4.38 33.49
N LYS A 20 25.48 -5.39 34.35
CA LYS A 20 26.40 -6.52 34.19
C LYS A 20 25.71 -7.82 34.57
N THR A 21 25.54 -8.71 33.60
CA THR A 21 25.03 -10.06 33.81
C THR A 21 25.97 -11.09 33.16
N GLN A 22 25.61 -12.37 33.21
CA GLN A 22 26.42 -13.42 32.59
C GLN A 22 26.46 -13.34 31.06
N GLN A 23 25.49 -12.67 30.43
CA GLN A 23 25.30 -12.66 28.98
C GLN A 23 25.34 -11.26 28.35
N ILE A 24 25.28 -10.19 29.15
CA ILE A 24 25.39 -8.81 28.66
C ILE A 24 26.16 -7.91 29.61
N ILE A 25 26.94 -6.99 29.04
CA ILE A 25 27.56 -5.86 29.74
C ILE A 25 27.04 -4.56 29.09
N GLY A 26 26.31 -3.77 29.86
CA GLY A 26 25.80 -2.44 29.49
C GLY A 26 26.69 -1.33 30.06
N ILE A 27 27.23 -0.47 29.20
CA ILE A 27 28.13 0.64 29.56
C ILE A 27 27.59 1.94 28.96
N LEU A 28 27.48 2.99 29.76
CA LEU A 28 27.22 4.35 29.28
C LEU A 28 28.55 4.97 28.86
N LEU A 29 28.70 5.28 27.57
CA LEU A 29 29.89 5.91 27.02
C LEU A 29 29.64 7.39 26.77
N VAL A 30 30.58 8.22 27.20
CA VAL A 30 30.59 9.68 27.02
C VAL A 30 31.87 10.08 26.30
N ASN A 31 31.77 10.81 25.18
CA ASN A 31 32.95 11.33 24.51
C ASN A 31 33.34 12.72 25.02
N ASN A 32 34.55 13.15 24.66
CA ASN A 32 35.09 14.47 25.03
C ASN A 32 34.23 15.65 24.50
N GLY A 33 33.40 15.42 23.48
CA GLY A 33 32.45 16.39 22.93
C GLY A 33 31.08 16.40 23.61
N GLY A 34 30.91 15.67 24.72
CA GLY A 34 29.68 15.60 25.51
C GLY A 34 28.58 14.68 24.94
N PHE A 35 28.83 13.97 23.84
CA PHE A 35 27.89 12.98 23.30
C PHE A 35 27.88 11.72 24.17
N ARG A 36 26.68 11.26 24.53
CA ARG A 36 26.46 10.11 25.41
C ARG A 36 25.63 9.05 24.70
N PHE A 37 26.01 7.78 24.85
CA PHE A 37 25.21 6.65 24.38
C PHE A 37 25.41 5.40 25.23
N LEU A 38 24.43 4.50 25.22
CA LEU A 38 24.47 3.24 25.94
C LEU A 38 24.92 2.11 25.00
N LEU A 39 25.95 1.36 25.40
CA LEU A 39 26.48 0.20 24.68
C LEU A 39 26.15 -1.08 25.44
N GLY A 40 25.43 -2.02 24.81
CA GLY A 40 25.23 -3.37 25.31
C GLY A 40 26.09 -4.38 24.57
N ALA A 41 27.12 -4.94 25.19
CA ALA A 41 27.94 -6.01 24.62
C ALA A 41 27.39 -7.38 25.04
N VAL A 42 27.04 -8.22 24.06
CA VAL A 42 26.30 -9.48 24.28
C VAL A 42 27.12 -10.72 23.95
N TYR A 43 26.99 -11.74 24.80
CA TYR A 43 27.36 -13.12 24.52
C TYR A 43 26.27 -14.06 25.07
N GLY A 44 25.31 -14.42 24.22
CA GLY A 44 24.17 -15.25 24.59
C GLY A 44 24.55 -16.72 24.75
N HIS A 45 23.87 -17.44 25.65
CA HIS A 45 24.05 -18.87 25.80
C HIS A 45 23.52 -19.66 24.58
N ASN A 46 24.20 -20.76 24.25
CA ASN A 46 23.74 -21.73 23.25
C ASN A 46 22.47 -22.48 23.71
N ASP A 47 22.36 -22.74 25.02
CA ASP A 47 21.18 -23.36 25.61
C ASP A 47 20.01 -22.36 25.69
N ARG A 48 18.84 -22.77 25.18
CA ARG A 48 17.67 -21.91 25.07
C ARG A 48 17.17 -21.43 26.44
N LYS A 49 17.06 -22.32 27.43
CA LYS A 49 16.53 -21.99 28.75
C LYS A 49 17.44 -20.98 29.46
N ARG A 50 18.76 -21.19 29.40
CA ARG A 50 19.73 -20.25 29.97
C ARG A 50 19.76 -18.90 29.25
N ARG A 51 19.39 -18.87 27.97
CA ARG A 51 19.33 -17.62 27.19
C ARG A 51 18.08 -16.79 27.46
N GLU A 52 17.02 -17.34 28.04
CA GLU A 52 15.78 -16.57 28.31
C GLU A 52 16.02 -15.32 29.17
N SER A 53 16.94 -15.39 30.15
CA SER A 53 17.30 -14.24 30.99
C SER A 53 17.96 -13.09 30.20
N LEU A 54 18.67 -13.37 29.11
CA LEU A 54 19.24 -12.33 28.25
C LEU A 54 18.16 -11.41 27.66
N TRP A 55 16.97 -11.95 27.38
CA TRP A 55 15.87 -11.17 26.82
C TRP A 55 15.33 -10.15 27.83
N GLU A 56 15.26 -10.54 29.10
CA GLU A 56 14.89 -9.63 30.19
C GLU A 56 15.96 -8.55 30.40
N ASP A 57 17.24 -8.93 30.34
CA ASP A 57 18.36 -8.00 30.49
C ASP A 57 18.39 -6.94 29.37
N ILE A 58 18.15 -7.36 28.12
CA ILE A 58 18.05 -6.44 26.97
C ILE A 58 16.86 -5.50 27.13
N ALA A 59 15.72 -6.00 27.60
CA ALA A 59 14.54 -5.17 27.85
C ALA A 59 14.79 -4.13 28.95
N ARG A 60 15.47 -4.51 30.04
CA ARG A 60 15.89 -3.57 31.11
C ARG A 60 16.83 -2.49 30.59
N LEU A 61 17.87 -2.88 29.83
CA LEU A 61 18.82 -1.93 29.26
C LEU A 61 18.11 -0.93 28.31
N SER A 62 17.12 -1.41 27.57
CA SER A 62 16.31 -0.58 26.67
C SER A 62 15.39 0.39 27.42
N GLN A 63 14.78 -0.05 28.53
CA GLN A 63 13.99 0.83 29.41
C GLN A 63 14.84 1.96 30.00
N ILE A 64 16.07 1.66 30.43
CA ILE A 64 17.01 2.67 30.93
C ILE A 64 17.29 3.70 29.84
N ALA A 65 17.64 3.25 28.63
CA ALA A 65 17.89 4.14 27.50
C ALA A 65 16.68 5.02 27.15
N ASP A 66 15.47 4.44 27.16
CA ASP A 66 14.25 5.17 26.84
C ASP A 66 13.90 6.23 27.90
N SER A 67 14.06 5.92 29.19
CA SER A 67 13.80 6.84 30.31
C SER A 67 14.69 8.09 30.28
N GLN A 68 15.91 7.95 29.76
CA GLN A 68 16.90 9.04 29.65
C GLN A 68 17.02 9.59 28.23
N HIS A 69 16.19 9.12 27.29
CA HIS A 69 16.25 9.47 25.87
C HIS A 69 17.65 9.27 25.23
N LEU A 70 18.37 8.22 25.63
CA LEU A 70 19.72 7.93 25.16
C LEU A 70 19.73 7.07 23.90
N PRO A 71 20.69 7.31 22.98
CA PRO A 71 21.01 6.36 21.92
C PRO A 71 21.51 5.04 22.53
N LEU A 72 20.94 3.90 22.11
CA LEU A 72 21.35 2.56 22.55
C LEU A 72 21.82 1.74 21.36
N LEU A 73 23.03 1.20 21.46
CA LEU A 73 23.61 0.20 20.55
C LEU A 73 23.86 -1.10 21.32
N ILE A 74 23.29 -2.21 20.87
CA ILE A 74 23.59 -3.55 21.39
C ILE A 74 24.30 -4.35 20.31
N ILE A 75 25.48 -4.90 20.62
CA ILE A 75 26.32 -5.63 19.67
C ILE A 75 26.89 -6.89 20.29
N GLY A 76 27.02 -7.95 19.50
CA GLY A 76 27.71 -9.17 19.89
C GLY A 76 27.06 -10.43 19.35
N ASP A 77 27.40 -11.55 19.98
CA ASP A 77 26.90 -12.88 19.63
C ASP A 77 25.64 -13.18 20.44
N PHE A 78 24.49 -13.26 19.78
CA PHE A 78 23.21 -13.56 20.46
C PHE A 78 22.94 -15.06 20.55
N ASN A 79 23.70 -15.90 19.83
CA ASN A 79 23.44 -17.32 19.63
C ASN A 79 21.99 -17.65 19.17
N ALA A 80 21.29 -16.67 18.58
CA ALA A 80 19.88 -16.76 18.21
C ALA A 80 19.64 -16.29 16.76
N LEU A 81 18.67 -16.95 16.11
CA LEU A 81 18.25 -16.64 14.74
C LEU A 81 16.95 -15.85 14.77
N LEU A 82 16.81 -14.87 13.86
CA LEU A 82 15.55 -14.14 13.64
C LEU A 82 14.70 -14.78 12.55
N TYR A 83 15.34 -15.38 11.53
CA TYR A 83 14.63 -15.97 10.40
C TYR A 83 15.22 -17.32 9.99
N ARG A 84 14.38 -18.17 9.39
CA ARG A 84 14.80 -19.50 8.90
C ARG A 84 15.91 -19.44 7.85
N HIS A 85 15.92 -18.40 7.01
CA HIS A 85 16.93 -18.22 5.96
C HIS A 85 18.30 -17.79 6.49
N GLU A 86 18.42 -17.49 7.79
CA GLU A 86 19.69 -17.12 8.43
C GLU A 86 20.48 -18.36 8.90
N LYS A 87 20.09 -19.56 8.45
CA LYS A 87 20.83 -20.80 8.61
C LYS A 87 20.84 -21.58 7.31
N VAL A 88 22.00 -22.11 6.95
CA VAL A 88 22.20 -23.05 5.83
C VAL A 88 22.87 -24.31 6.35
N GLY A 89 22.34 -25.47 5.97
CA GLY A 89 22.83 -26.78 6.41
C GLY A 89 22.30 -27.20 7.80
N GLY A 90 22.52 -28.47 8.14
CA GLY A 90 22.11 -29.06 9.42
C GLY A 90 20.60 -29.22 9.59
N ARG A 91 20.16 -29.41 10.84
CA ARG A 91 18.73 -29.62 11.16
C ARG A 91 17.90 -28.34 10.95
N PRO A 92 16.65 -28.45 10.41
CA PRO A 92 15.72 -27.33 10.29
C PRO A 92 15.47 -26.62 11.64
N VAL A 93 15.33 -25.30 11.61
CA VAL A 93 15.07 -24.49 12.80
C VAL A 93 13.58 -24.55 13.17
N GLN A 94 13.27 -24.79 14.44
CA GLN A 94 11.90 -24.75 14.96
C GLN A 94 11.43 -23.30 15.16
N ASP A 95 10.17 -23.01 14.82
CA ASP A 95 9.61 -21.64 14.87
C ASP A 95 9.56 -21.05 16.28
N SER A 96 9.41 -21.88 17.31
CA SER A 96 9.41 -21.44 18.71
C SER A 96 10.74 -20.77 19.10
N ILE A 97 11.85 -21.19 18.49
CA ILE A 97 13.19 -20.63 18.78
C ILE A 97 13.34 -19.22 18.18
N LEU A 98 12.70 -18.97 17.03
CA LEU A 98 12.72 -17.67 16.37
C LEU A 98 11.83 -16.66 17.11
N TYR A 99 10.69 -17.13 17.64
CA TYR A 99 9.69 -16.28 18.27
C TYR A 99 10.21 -15.55 19.51
N ASP A 100 10.98 -16.21 20.37
CA ASP A 100 11.48 -15.62 21.63
C ASP A 100 12.36 -14.40 21.36
N PHE A 101 13.32 -14.54 20.44
CA PHE A 101 14.24 -13.44 20.11
C PHE A 101 13.51 -12.31 19.37
N GLN A 102 12.59 -12.63 18.46
CA GLN A 102 11.76 -11.63 17.79
C GLN A 102 10.89 -10.85 18.79
N ARG A 103 10.31 -11.54 19.78
CA ARG A 103 9.53 -10.92 20.86
C ARG A 103 10.40 -10.02 21.74
N CYS A 104 11.64 -10.41 22.04
CA CYS A 104 12.59 -9.57 22.78
C CYS A 104 12.85 -8.24 22.05
N LEU A 105 13.18 -8.28 20.75
CA LEU A 105 13.41 -7.08 19.95
C LEU A 105 12.16 -6.20 19.88
N LEU A 106 10.98 -6.84 19.76
CA LEU A 106 9.69 -6.18 19.77
C LEU A 106 9.43 -5.40 21.07
N ILE A 107 9.62 -6.03 22.22
CA ILE A 107 9.41 -5.40 23.54
C ILE A 107 10.43 -4.28 23.77
N SER A 108 11.67 -4.48 23.32
CA SER A 108 12.80 -3.58 23.58
C SER A 108 12.92 -2.42 22.59
N GLY A 109 12.09 -2.36 21.54
CA GLY A 109 12.16 -1.29 20.53
C GLY A 109 13.46 -1.27 19.72
N LEU A 110 14.16 -2.41 19.63
CA LEU A 110 15.47 -2.53 18.98
C LEU A 110 15.35 -3.00 17.54
N ARG A 111 16.21 -2.49 16.67
CA ARG A 111 16.29 -2.88 15.27
C ARG A 111 17.72 -3.11 14.83
N GLY A 112 17.96 -4.15 14.02
CA GLY A 112 19.26 -4.40 13.41
C GLY A 112 19.72 -3.30 12.45
N LEU A 113 21.03 -2.99 12.49
CA LEU A 113 21.70 -2.10 11.53
C LEU A 113 21.78 -2.74 10.12
N GLU A 114 22.00 -1.93 9.08
CA GLU A 114 22.28 -2.46 7.73
C GLU A 114 23.50 -3.36 7.77
N ARG A 115 23.47 -4.47 7.03
CA ARG A 115 24.63 -5.36 6.94
C ARG A 115 25.37 -5.17 5.64
N ALA A 116 26.69 -5.09 5.74
CA ALA A 116 27.62 -5.15 4.61
C ALA A 116 28.63 -6.29 4.84
N GLY A 117 29.37 -6.67 3.81
CA GLY A 117 30.42 -7.69 3.91
C GLY A 117 29.87 -9.12 4.04
N HIS A 118 30.53 -9.93 4.86
CA HIS A 118 30.21 -11.35 5.05
C HIS A 118 28.87 -11.53 5.78
N ILE A 119 27.94 -12.20 5.10
CA ILE A 119 26.56 -12.38 5.57
C ILE A 119 26.46 -13.46 6.65
N TRP A 120 27.31 -14.49 6.59
CA TRP A 120 27.36 -15.59 7.55
C TRP A 120 28.36 -15.27 8.64
N THR A 121 27.87 -15.01 9.85
CA THR A 121 28.74 -14.60 10.95
C THR A 121 29.32 -15.77 11.71
N TRP A 122 28.76 -16.98 11.57
CA TRP A 122 29.28 -18.21 12.16
C TRP A 122 29.27 -19.37 11.16
N HIS A 123 30.30 -20.22 11.18
CA HIS A 123 30.26 -21.51 10.48
C HIS A 123 31.14 -22.58 11.12
N ASN A 124 30.69 -23.83 11.09
CA ASN A 124 31.38 -24.97 11.71
C ASN A 124 32.68 -25.43 11.01
N LYS A 125 33.12 -24.74 9.94
CA LYS A 125 34.34 -25.05 9.14
C LYS A 125 34.41 -26.49 8.58
N ALA A 126 33.32 -27.26 8.59
CA ALA A 126 33.33 -28.64 8.14
C ALA A 126 33.45 -28.75 6.61
N SER A 127 34.26 -29.70 6.14
CA SER A 127 34.42 -30.01 4.71
C SER A 127 33.22 -30.72 4.10
N LYS A 128 32.51 -31.55 4.88
CA LYS A 128 31.23 -32.18 4.54
C LYS A 128 30.21 -31.88 5.64
N GLY A 129 28.95 -31.59 5.26
CA GLY A 129 27.91 -31.23 6.21
C GLY A 129 28.08 -29.83 6.83
N ARG A 130 28.63 -28.87 6.05
CA ARG A 130 28.87 -27.50 6.50
C ARG A 130 27.58 -26.82 6.95
N VAL A 131 27.63 -26.18 8.12
CA VAL A 131 26.54 -25.37 8.66
C VAL A 131 27.03 -23.94 8.82
N ALA A 132 26.24 -22.98 8.35
CA ALA A 132 26.50 -21.55 8.48
C ALA A 132 25.27 -20.85 9.06
N CYS A 133 25.50 -19.93 10.00
CA CYS A 133 24.47 -19.21 10.75
C CYS A 133 24.78 -17.71 10.81
N GLN A 134 23.76 -16.90 11.10
CA GLN A 134 23.91 -15.48 11.45
C GLN A 134 23.56 -15.27 12.92
N LEU A 135 24.56 -15.33 13.78
CA LEU A 135 24.40 -15.28 15.24
C LEU A 135 24.78 -13.91 15.81
N ASP A 136 25.77 -13.26 15.18
CA ASP A 136 26.34 -11.99 15.59
C ASP A 136 25.57 -10.82 14.96
N ARG A 137 25.25 -9.80 15.76
CA ARG A 137 24.44 -8.66 15.30
C ARG A 137 24.84 -7.36 15.98
N ALA A 138 24.51 -6.26 15.31
CA ALA A 138 24.41 -4.93 15.91
C ALA A 138 22.96 -4.43 15.80
N LEU A 139 22.41 -3.95 16.92
CA LEU A 139 21.02 -3.53 17.09
C LEU A 139 21.00 -2.11 17.68
N GLY A 140 20.15 -1.22 17.17
CA GLY A 140 19.99 0.15 17.68
C GLY A 140 18.55 0.47 18.06
N ASN A 141 18.35 1.38 19.01
CA ASN A 141 17.04 1.99 19.31
C ASN A 141 16.76 3.21 18.40
N SER A 142 15.59 3.85 18.56
CA SER A 142 15.19 4.99 17.71
C SER A 142 16.10 6.22 17.83
N GLU A 143 16.72 6.43 19.00
CA GLU A 143 17.66 7.53 19.22
C GLU A 143 19.02 7.24 18.58
N TRP A 144 19.50 5.98 18.58
CA TRP A 144 20.71 5.60 17.83
C TRP A 144 20.63 6.01 16.35
N PHE A 145 19.53 5.64 15.69
CA PHE A 145 19.32 6.01 14.29
C PHE A 145 19.02 7.50 14.07
N ARG A 146 18.80 8.30 15.14
CA ARG A 146 18.68 9.76 15.06
C ARG A 146 20.05 10.39 14.85
N TYR A 147 21.05 9.93 15.62
CA TYR A 147 22.41 10.43 15.55
C TYR A 147 23.18 9.81 14.37
N TYR A 148 23.05 8.50 14.17
CA TYR A 148 23.77 7.75 13.13
C TYR A 148 22.81 7.05 12.14
N PRO A 149 22.10 7.81 11.28
CA PRO A 149 21.11 7.23 10.35
C PRO A 149 21.74 6.33 9.27
N ASN A 150 23.04 6.48 9.01
CA ASN A 150 23.80 5.73 8.02
C ASN A 150 24.75 4.72 8.66
N ALA A 151 24.56 4.34 9.93
CA ALA A 151 25.40 3.33 10.56
C ALA A 151 25.22 1.97 9.86
N VAL A 152 26.33 1.34 9.51
CA VAL A 152 26.36 0.02 8.85
C VAL A 152 27.17 -0.94 9.72
N ALA A 153 26.66 -2.16 9.89
CA ALA A 153 27.37 -3.27 10.51
C ALA A 153 28.00 -4.15 9.42
N GLU A 154 29.32 -4.10 9.27
CA GLU A 154 30.06 -4.90 8.30
C GLU A 154 30.58 -6.19 8.94
N GLY A 155 30.25 -7.34 8.36
CA GLY A 155 30.84 -8.62 8.71
C GLY A 155 32.20 -8.76 8.01
N LEU A 156 33.27 -8.84 8.79
CA LEU A 156 34.63 -8.97 8.27
C LEU A 156 34.99 -10.43 7.99
N ALA A 157 36.00 -10.66 7.13
CA ALA A 157 36.50 -11.99 6.86
C ALA A 157 37.08 -12.61 8.15
N ALA A 158 36.63 -13.82 8.48
CA ALA A 158 37.20 -14.58 9.58
C ALA A 158 38.45 -15.33 9.08
N GLU A 159 39.63 -15.01 9.61
CA GLU A 159 40.87 -15.71 9.25
C GLU A 159 40.90 -17.10 9.91
N THR A 160 40.97 -17.15 11.25
CA THR A 160 41.12 -18.40 12.03
C THR A 160 39.91 -18.73 12.90
N SER A 161 39.04 -17.76 13.17
CA SER A 161 37.81 -17.91 13.97
C SER A 161 36.69 -18.61 13.19
N ASP A 162 35.81 -19.33 13.90
CA ASP A 162 34.52 -19.81 13.36
C ASP A 162 33.45 -18.72 13.32
N HIS A 163 33.70 -17.58 13.99
CA HIS A 163 32.94 -16.34 13.88
C HIS A 163 33.65 -15.26 13.05
N SER A 164 32.88 -14.51 12.27
CA SER A 164 33.29 -13.26 11.60
C SER A 164 33.17 -12.06 12.55
N PRO A 165 34.21 -11.23 12.70
CA PRO A 165 34.10 -9.98 13.44
C PRO A 165 33.04 -9.06 12.83
N ILE A 166 32.30 -8.35 13.69
CA ILE A 166 31.38 -7.29 13.26
C ILE A 166 32.00 -5.93 13.56
N TRP A 167 32.10 -5.12 12.53
CA TRP A 167 32.51 -3.72 12.64
C TRP A 167 31.31 -2.81 12.40
N VAL A 168 31.07 -1.83 13.28
CA VAL A 168 30.03 -0.81 13.07
C VAL A 168 30.69 0.47 12.58
N GLY A 169 30.48 0.75 11.29
CA GLY A 169 30.95 1.97 10.65
C GLY A 169 30.00 3.14 10.88
N LEU A 170 30.53 4.23 11.43
CA LEU A 170 29.84 5.51 11.53
C LEU A 170 30.21 6.33 10.28
N LEU A 171 29.43 6.23 9.21
CA LEU A 171 29.69 7.01 7.99
C LEU A 171 29.52 8.51 8.29
N GLU A 172 30.62 9.28 8.18
CA GLU A 172 30.57 10.74 8.24
C GLU A 172 29.62 11.28 7.16
N ARG A 173 29.00 12.43 7.44
CA ARG A 173 28.21 13.15 6.43
C ARG A 173 29.17 13.64 5.35
N ALA A 174 29.28 12.90 4.25
CA ALA A 174 29.94 13.42 3.06
C ALA A 174 29.33 14.80 2.69
N THR A 175 30.20 15.76 2.36
CA THR A 175 29.84 17.13 1.98
C THR A 175 29.29 17.13 0.55
N TRP A 176 28.08 16.61 0.39
CA TRP A 176 27.39 16.60 -0.90
C TRP A 176 27.14 18.04 -1.38
N LYS A 177 27.26 18.26 -2.71
CA LYS A 177 26.82 19.51 -3.35
C LYS A 177 25.39 19.86 -2.91
N ALA A 178 25.08 21.16 -2.93
CA ALA A 178 23.80 21.70 -2.50
C ALA A 178 22.61 20.96 -3.13
N ARG A 179 21.69 20.48 -2.27
CA ARG A 179 20.48 19.77 -2.70
C ARG A 179 19.58 20.69 -3.54
N PRO A 180 18.88 20.15 -4.55
CA PRO A 180 17.95 20.93 -5.36
C PRO A 180 16.80 21.45 -4.50
N PHE A 181 16.18 22.55 -4.93
CA PHE A 181 15.00 23.10 -4.27
C PHE A 181 13.86 22.08 -4.26
N ARG A 182 13.20 21.95 -3.10
CA ARG A 182 12.03 21.09 -2.91
C ARG A 182 10.99 21.87 -2.11
N TYR A 183 9.83 22.11 -2.71
CA TYR A 183 8.74 22.83 -2.07
C TYR A 183 8.20 22.06 -0.85
N ASN A 184 8.14 22.72 0.31
CA ASN A 184 7.55 22.17 1.53
C ASN A 184 6.12 22.68 1.68
N ASN A 185 5.18 21.76 1.82
CA ASN A 185 3.78 22.11 2.00
C ASN A 185 3.57 22.85 3.34
N SER A 186 4.40 22.68 4.37
CA SER A 186 4.19 23.42 5.63
C SER A 186 4.40 24.93 5.53
N TRP A 187 5.06 25.42 4.46
CA TRP A 187 5.40 26.83 4.33
C TRP A 187 4.19 27.76 4.22
N TYR A 188 3.04 27.29 3.73
CA TYR A 188 1.84 28.13 3.65
C TYR A 188 1.22 28.48 5.01
N LEU A 189 1.67 27.85 6.09
CA LEU A 189 1.22 28.17 7.45
C LEU A 189 1.89 29.43 8.02
N SER A 190 2.91 29.96 7.34
CA SER A 190 3.56 31.21 7.73
C SER A 190 2.80 32.42 7.17
N ALA A 191 2.61 33.46 7.99
CA ALA A 191 1.83 34.64 7.61
C ALA A 191 2.40 35.43 6.41
N ASP A 192 3.72 35.46 6.30
CA ASP A 192 4.51 36.17 5.29
C ASP A 192 4.73 35.38 3.99
N TYR A 193 4.31 34.11 3.95
CA TYR A 193 4.52 33.24 2.80
C TYR A 193 3.75 33.69 1.54
N GLU A 194 2.50 34.13 1.71
CA GLU A 194 1.59 34.42 0.59
C GLU A 194 2.09 35.63 -0.23
N GLU A 195 2.68 36.62 0.43
CA GLU A 195 3.26 37.81 -0.21
C GLU A 195 4.45 37.44 -1.11
N VAL A 196 5.33 36.54 -0.62
CA VAL A 196 6.52 36.08 -1.37
C VAL A 196 6.11 35.37 -2.66
N VAL A 197 5.07 34.54 -2.62
CA VAL A 197 4.56 33.83 -3.79
C VAL A 197 3.89 34.79 -4.75
N THR A 198 3.00 35.65 -4.25
CA THR A 198 2.26 36.63 -5.07
C THR A 198 3.21 37.52 -5.85
N ARG A 199 4.26 38.04 -5.21
CA ARG A 199 5.30 38.86 -5.86
C ARG A 199 5.99 38.12 -7.01
N GLY A 200 6.36 36.86 -6.79
CA GLY A 200 6.99 36.03 -7.83
C GLY A 200 6.04 35.67 -8.99
N LEU A 201 4.74 35.56 -8.71
CA LEU A 201 3.72 35.27 -9.73
C LEU A 201 3.32 36.50 -10.55
N LEU A 202 3.42 37.71 -9.98
CA LEU A 202 3.16 38.95 -10.70
C LEU A 202 4.26 39.27 -11.72
N ASP A 203 5.49 38.81 -11.48
CA ASP A 203 6.61 39.04 -12.40
C ASP A 203 6.33 38.47 -13.80
N SER A 204 6.31 39.34 -14.80
CA SER A 204 5.98 39.02 -16.19
C SER A 204 7.15 39.33 -17.11
N ARG A 205 7.39 38.44 -18.07
CA ARG A 205 8.31 38.66 -19.18
C ARG A 205 7.64 38.29 -20.49
N GLU A 206 8.12 38.88 -21.57
CA GLU A 206 7.72 38.51 -22.93
C GLU A 206 8.28 37.13 -23.32
N GLY A 207 7.58 36.46 -24.23
CA GLY A 207 7.92 35.13 -24.73
C GLY A 207 6.72 34.20 -24.84
N THR A 208 6.99 32.94 -25.20
CA THR A 208 5.98 31.87 -25.31
C THR A 208 5.25 31.63 -23.98
N ALA A 209 4.02 31.12 -24.03
CA ALA A 209 3.23 30.90 -22.81
C ALA A 209 3.93 29.93 -21.84
N GLN A 210 4.55 28.87 -22.37
CA GLN A 210 5.41 27.95 -21.62
C GLN A 210 6.58 28.68 -20.96
N PHE A 211 7.26 29.59 -21.66
CA PHE A 211 8.38 30.36 -21.12
C PHE A 211 7.92 31.30 -19.99
N ARG A 212 6.82 32.04 -20.20
CA ARG A 212 6.24 32.93 -19.17
C ARG A 212 5.92 32.16 -17.89
N MET A 213 5.33 30.98 -18.01
CA MET A 213 4.99 30.14 -16.86
C MET A 213 6.24 29.62 -16.13
N VAL A 214 7.24 29.13 -16.86
CA VAL A 214 8.52 28.70 -16.27
C VAL A 214 9.25 29.85 -15.59
N HIS A 215 9.20 31.05 -16.18
CA HIS A 215 9.79 32.25 -15.59
C HIS A 215 9.14 32.58 -14.25
N LYS A 216 7.80 32.67 -14.18
CA LYS A 216 7.06 32.89 -12.92
C LYS A 216 7.47 31.88 -11.83
N LEU A 217 7.54 30.60 -12.16
CA LEU A 217 7.99 29.57 -11.22
C LEU A 217 9.45 29.75 -10.78
N LYS A 218 10.36 30.15 -11.68
CA LYS A 218 11.75 30.46 -11.33
C LYS A 218 11.84 31.63 -10.33
N GLN A 219 11.00 32.66 -10.49
CA GLN A 219 10.98 33.82 -9.60
C GLN A 219 10.38 33.50 -8.24
N VAL A 220 9.27 32.76 -8.19
CA VAL A 220 8.71 32.23 -6.93
C VAL A 220 9.75 31.39 -6.20
N LYS A 221 10.46 30.51 -6.90
CA LYS A 221 11.54 29.69 -6.33
C LYS A 221 12.68 30.53 -5.74
N LYS A 222 13.07 31.61 -6.41
CA LYS A 222 14.08 32.55 -5.92
C LYS A 222 13.58 33.25 -4.66
N GLY A 223 12.37 33.83 -4.70
CA GLY A 223 11.73 34.49 -3.57
C GLY A 223 11.62 33.58 -2.33
N ILE A 224 11.13 32.35 -2.51
CA ILE A 224 11.04 31.38 -1.40
C ILE A 224 12.42 31.03 -0.86
N ARG A 225 13.44 30.85 -1.70
CA ARG A 225 14.81 30.54 -1.23
C ARG A 225 15.37 31.66 -0.36
N ASP A 226 15.18 32.90 -0.78
CA ASP A 226 15.68 34.06 -0.05
C ASP A 226 14.89 34.27 1.25
N TRP A 227 13.57 34.05 1.21
CA TRP A 227 12.70 34.04 2.39
C TRP A 227 13.12 32.98 3.42
N VAL A 228 13.33 31.73 3.00
CA VAL A 228 13.78 30.63 3.88
C VAL A 228 15.15 30.90 4.50
N LYS A 229 16.05 31.60 3.79
CA LYS A 229 17.37 31.99 4.32
C LYS A 229 17.29 33.07 5.41
N ARG A 230 16.36 34.02 5.28
CA ARG A 230 16.19 35.14 6.22
C ARG A 230 15.41 34.77 7.47
N ARG A 231 14.61 33.70 7.43
CA ARG A 231 13.77 33.28 8.56
C ARG A 231 14.61 32.74 9.71
N PRO A 232 14.51 33.29 10.95
CA PRO A 232 15.15 32.69 12.12
C PRO A 232 14.60 31.28 12.34
N ARG A 233 15.50 30.32 12.57
CA ARG A 233 15.12 28.95 12.95
C ARG A 233 14.85 28.91 14.45
N SER A 234 13.67 29.36 14.88
CA SER A 234 13.21 29.07 16.25
C SER A 234 13.04 27.55 16.38
N SER A 235 13.78 26.91 17.28
CA SER A 235 13.60 25.49 17.55
C SER A 235 12.25 25.30 18.24
N LEU A 236 11.47 24.31 17.80
CA LEU A 236 10.26 23.90 18.53
C LEU A 236 10.59 23.62 20.01
N VAL A 237 11.79 23.08 20.27
CA VAL A 237 12.29 22.79 21.62
C VAL A 237 12.38 24.05 22.47
N ASP A 238 12.91 25.14 21.91
CA ASP A 238 13.09 26.41 22.65
C ASP A 238 11.73 27.01 23.02
N LYS A 239 10.77 26.95 22.10
CA LYS A 239 9.40 27.44 22.34
C LYS A 239 8.59 26.55 23.28
N GLU A 240 8.84 25.25 23.27
CA GLU A 240 8.27 24.32 24.25
C GLU A 240 8.85 24.52 25.66
N ALA A 241 10.13 24.89 25.76
CA ALA A 241 10.76 25.27 27.03
C ALA A 241 10.19 26.60 27.55
N GLU A 242 10.13 27.64 26.70
CA GLU A 242 9.54 28.95 27.06
C GLU A 242 8.08 28.80 27.52
N LEU A 243 7.29 27.97 26.84
CA LEU A 243 5.91 27.67 27.26
C LEU A 243 5.87 27.00 28.64
N ARG A 244 6.79 26.08 28.93
CA ARG A 244 6.86 25.40 30.22
C ARG A 244 7.20 26.37 31.35
N GLU A 245 8.18 27.24 31.14
CA GLU A 245 8.58 28.27 32.11
C GLU A 245 7.40 29.22 32.44
N VAL A 246 6.65 29.66 31.42
CA VAL A 246 5.46 30.50 31.63
C VAL A 246 4.37 29.74 32.39
N GLN A 247 4.18 28.45 32.11
CA GLN A 247 3.21 27.62 32.82
C GLN A 247 3.60 27.37 34.28
N GLU A 248 4.89 27.20 34.58
CA GLU A 248 5.42 27.09 35.93
C GLU A 248 5.28 28.41 36.70
N ALA A 249 5.57 29.55 36.05
CA ALA A 249 5.35 30.87 36.64
C ALA A 249 3.87 31.16 36.91
N LEU A 250 2.97 30.76 35.99
CA LEU A 250 1.53 30.90 36.17
C LEU A 250 1.00 30.01 37.30
N GLN A 251 1.64 28.86 37.60
CA GLN A 251 1.27 28.07 38.78
C GLN A 251 1.58 28.77 40.09
N ALA A 252 2.62 29.61 40.13
CA ALA A 252 2.94 30.42 41.30
C ALA A 252 1.99 31.61 41.48
N ASP A 253 1.44 32.15 40.38
CA ASP A 253 0.44 33.24 40.38
C ASP A 253 -0.64 33.04 39.29
N ILE A 254 -1.67 32.26 39.65
CA ILE A 254 -2.72 31.78 38.73
C ILE A 254 -3.63 32.89 38.19
N LEU A 255 -3.69 34.04 38.86
CA LEU A 255 -4.57 35.16 38.48
C LEU A 255 -3.85 36.22 37.62
N CYS A 256 -2.57 36.03 37.32
CA CYS A 256 -1.80 36.95 36.49
C CYS A 256 -2.29 36.95 35.02
N GLY A 257 -3.04 37.98 34.65
CA GLY A 257 -3.60 38.14 33.30
C GLY A 257 -2.54 38.23 32.18
N GLU A 258 -1.36 38.79 32.47
CA GLU A 258 -0.26 38.87 31.50
C GLU A 258 0.37 37.50 31.21
N LEU A 259 0.62 36.70 32.25
CA LEU A 259 1.14 35.34 32.09
C LEU A 259 0.13 34.43 31.38
N ALA A 260 -1.16 34.56 31.68
CA ALA A 260 -2.22 33.82 30.99
C ALA A 260 -2.33 34.19 29.50
N ALA A 261 -2.19 35.47 29.16
CA ALA A 261 -2.16 35.93 27.76
C ALA A 261 -0.90 35.42 27.03
N ARG A 262 0.26 35.45 27.70
CA ARG A 262 1.52 34.94 27.16
C ARG A 262 1.49 33.43 26.95
N GLU A 263 0.94 32.66 27.89
CA GLU A 263 0.72 31.22 27.75
C GLU A 263 -0.14 30.90 26.53
N LYS A 264 -1.27 31.60 26.36
CA LYS A 264 -2.17 31.42 25.23
C LYS A 264 -1.47 31.65 23.89
N ASN A 265 -0.67 32.71 23.79
CA ASN A 265 0.06 33.05 22.57
C ASN A 265 1.19 32.05 22.26
N LEU A 266 2.01 31.69 23.26
CA LEU A 266 3.06 30.69 23.11
C LEU A 266 2.50 29.31 22.78
N SER A 267 1.40 28.91 23.41
CA SER A 267 0.71 27.66 23.12
C SER A 267 0.21 27.62 21.67
N ALA A 268 -0.35 28.72 21.16
CA ALA A 268 -0.73 28.83 19.75
C ALA A 268 0.49 28.73 18.81
N GLU A 269 1.60 29.38 19.16
CA GLU A 269 2.86 29.33 18.39
C GLU A 269 3.46 27.91 18.35
N VAL A 270 3.59 27.26 19.50
CA VAL A 270 4.06 25.86 19.62
C VAL A 270 3.19 24.91 18.82
N ASN A 271 1.86 25.08 18.86
CA ASN A 271 0.94 24.23 18.09
C ASN A 271 1.09 24.45 16.57
N SER A 272 1.28 25.70 16.13
CA SER A 272 1.56 26.02 14.73
C SER A 272 2.87 25.37 14.26
N LEU A 273 3.94 25.45 15.07
CA LEU A 273 5.22 24.80 14.78
C LEU A 273 5.10 23.27 14.73
N ARG A 274 4.38 22.64 15.67
CA ARG A 274 4.10 21.19 15.66
C ARG A 274 3.37 20.76 14.40
N LEU A 275 2.35 21.52 13.97
CA LEU A 275 1.62 21.25 12.73
C LEU A 275 2.54 21.42 11.51
N GLN A 276 3.40 22.43 11.48
CA GLN A 276 4.39 22.63 10.41
C GLN A 276 5.36 21.45 10.32
N GLU A 277 5.88 20.97 11.45
CA GLU A 277 6.74 19.80 11.50
C GLU A 277 6.04 18.52 11.03
N GLU A 278 4.78 18.32 11.45
CA GLU A 278 3.97 17.17 11.06
C GLU A 278 3.73 17.13 9.55
N ILE A 279 3.27 18.22 8.95
CA ILE A 279 3.05 18.32 7.49
C ILE A 279 4.35 18.06 6.74
N SER A 280 5.46 18.66 7.20
CA SER A 280 6.79 18.49 6.63
C SER A 280 7.28 17.04 6.74
N ALA A 281 7.10 16.40 7.89
CA ALA A 281 7.48 15.00 8.12
C ALA A 281 6.61 14.05 7.29
N ALA A 282 5.29 14.25 7.25
CA ALA A 282 4.37 13.46 6.45
C ALA A 282 4.69 13.55 4.94
N GLN A 283 4.96 14.76 4.43
CA GLN A 283 5.35 14.99 3.04
C GLN A 283 6.68 14.30 2.68
N ARG A 284 7.65 14.29 3.61
CA ARG A 284 8.94 13.61 3.43
C ARG A 284 8.82 12.09 3.55
N ALA A 285 7.99 11.59 4.46
CA ALA A 285 7.72 10.16 4.64
C ALA A 285 6.98 9.55 3.44
N LYS A 286 6.22 10.37 2.69
CA LYS A 286 5.28 9.95 1.62
C LYS A 286 4.32 8.85 2.09
N CYS A 287 3.81 8.99 3.31
CA CYS A 287 2.79 8.10 3.88
C CYS A 287 1.42 8.71 3.64
N SER A 288 0.57 8.04 2.86
CA SER A 288 -0.78 8.53 2.50
C SER A 288 -1.91 7.86 3.29
N TRP A 289 -1.60 6.84 4.09
CA TRP A 289 -2.58 6.01 4.81
C TRP A 289 -2.88 6.49 6.23
N LEU A 290 -1.96 7.24 6.87
CA LEU A 290 -2.20 7.81 8.19
C LEU A 290 -3.00 9.11 8.03
N LYS A 291 -4.32 8.99 7.85
CA LYS A 291 -5.21 10.14 7.56
C LYS A 291 -5.91 10.70 8.81
N ASP A 292 -5.88 9.98 9.92
CA ASP A 292 -6.68 10.30 11.11
C ASP A 292 -5.78 10.59 12.33
N GLY A 293 -5.42 11.86 12.51
CA GLY A 293 -5.24 12.55 13.81
C GLY A 293 -4.22 12.05 14.85
N ASP A 294 -3.54 10.92 14.65
CA ASP A 294 -2.41 10.55 15.50
C ASP A 294 -1.18 11.35 15.09
N ARG A 295 -0.87 12.39 15.88
CA ARG A 295 0.34 13.21 15.78
C ARG A 295 1.58 12.36 16.08
N CYS A 296 1.98 11.51 15.15
CA CYS A 296 3.12 10.60 15.31
C CYS A 296 4.27 11.03 14.40
N THR A 297 4.89 12.18 14.73
CA THR A 297 6.11 12.65 14.05
C THR A 297 7.22 11.61 14.15
N LYS A 298 7.36 10.91 15.28
CA LYS A 298 8.29 9.78 15.47
C LYS A 298 8.14 8.72 14.36
N PHE A 299 6.92 8.26 14.10
CA PHE A 299 6.63 7.32 13.01
C PHE A 299 7.09 7.88 11.64
N PHE A 300 6.75 9.13 11.32
CA PHE A 300 7.15 9.71 10.03
C PHE A 300 8.68 9.79 9.90
N TYR A 301 9.37 10.20 10.98
CA TYR A 301 10.84 10.22 11.00
C TYR A 301 11.44 8.81 10.90
N ASP A 302 10.87 7.79 11.53
CA ASP A 302 11.27 6.38 11.37
C ASP A 302 11.12 5.90 9.92
N VAL A 303 10.00 6.23 9.27
CA VAL A 303 9.79 5.91 7.86
C VAL A 303 10.80 6.66 6.97
N ILE A 304 11.03 7.95 7.22
CA ILE A 304 12.01 8.75 6.48
C ILE A 304 13.40 8.11 6.59
N ARG A 305 13.84 7.79 7.81
CA ARG A 305 15.15 7.16 8.08
C ARG A 305 15.27 5.82 7.37
N THR A 306 14.27 4.95 7.53
CA THR A 306 14.25 3.64 6.85
C THR A 306 14.36 3.76 5.34
N ARG A 307 13.70 4.77 4.75
CA ARG A 307 13.78 5.04 3.31
C ARG A 307 15.11 5.64 2.88
N GLN A 308 15.66 6.56 3.67
CA GLN A 308 16.97 7.17 3.40
C GLN A 308 18.06 6.11 3.42
N HIS A 309 18.05 5.26 4.44
CA HIS A 309 18.93 4.10 4.56
C HIS A 309 18.74 3.15 3.38
N ARG A 310 17.51 2.70 3.10
CA ARG A 310 17.26 1.78 1.97
C ARG A 310 17.69 2.36 0.62
N ASN A 311 17.52 3.66 0.41
CA ASN A 311 17.87 4.32 -0.86
C ASN A 311 19.34 4.78 -0.90
N SER A 312 20.10 4.61 0.18
CA SER A 312 21.52 4.92 0.20
C SER A 312 22.27 3.94 -0.70
N ILE A 313 23.29 4.45 -1.37
CA ILE A 313 24.17 3.66 -2.23
C ILE A 313 25.56 3.80 -1.62
N PRO A 314 25.93 2.92 -0.68
CA PRO A 314 27.22 3.03 0.02
C PRO A 314 28.38 2.54 -0.85
N ARG A 315 28.16 1.50 -1.66
CA ARG A 315 29.15 0.93 -2.58
C ARG A 315 28.47 0.44 -3.85
N LEU A 316 29.18 0.43 -4.97
CA LEU A 316 28.75 -0.12 -6.25
C LEU A 316 29.83 -1.03 -6.84
N LEU A 317 29.44 -2.00 -7.65
CA LEU A 317 30.35 -2.68 -8.57
C LEU A 317 30.44 -1.85 -9.86
N ASP A 318 31.65 -1.57 -10.30
CA ASP A 318 31.90 -0.97 -11.61
C ASP A 318 31.78 -2.01 -12.74
N GLY A 319 31.97 -1.55 -13.98
CA GLY A 319 31.89 -2.39 -15.18
C GLY A 319 32.95 -3.49 -15.28
N GLU A 320 34.00 -3.43 -14.48
CA GLU A 320 35.09 -4.44 -14.41
C GLU A 320 34.90 -5.39 -13.22
N GLY A 321 33.84 -5.21 -12.43
CA GLY A 321 33.53 -6.02 -11.26
C GLY A 321 34.26 -5.59 -9.98
N LYS A 322 34.93 -4.43 -9.98
CA LYS A 322 35.58 -3.87 -8.79
C LYS A 322 34.58 -3.08 -7.96
N LEU A 323 34.68 -3.22 -6.64
CA LEU A 323 33.81 -2.54 -5.69
C LEU A 323 34.32 -1.11 -5.44
N VAL A 324 33.55 -0.11 -5.86
CA VAL A 324 33.80 1.32 -5.63
C VAL A 324 32.97 1.82 -4.45
N GLY A 325 33.63 2.54 -3.53
CA GLY A 325 33.00 3.15 -2.35
C GLY A 325 33.15 4.68 -2.29
N ASP A 326 33.99 5.25 -3.16
CA ASP A 326 34.19 6.70 -3.22
C ASP A 326 32.95 7.38 -3.83
N PRO A 327 32.40 8.44 -3.18
CA PRO A 327 31.27 9.19 -3.71
C PRO A 327 31.42 9.69 -5.14
N VAL A 328 32.62 10.12 -5.57
CA VAL A 328 32.85 10.68 -6.91
C VAL A 328 32.88 9.56 -7.95
N GLU A 329 33.50 8.43 -7.63
CA GLU A 329 33.48 7.23 -8.48
C GLU A 329 32.06 6.70 -8.68
N ILE A 330 31.28 6.59 -7.59
CA ILE A 330 29.85 6.19 -7.64
C ILE A 330 29.05 7.12 -8.56
N GLN A 331 29.31 8.44 -8.50
CA GLN A 331 28.66 9.41 -9.36
C GLN A 331 28.99 9.20 -10.83
N ARG A 332 30.28 9.05 -11.14
CA ARG A 332 30.77 8.84 -12.51
C ARG A 332 30.18 7.57 -13.10
N GLU A 333 30.19 6.49 -12.33
CA GLU A 333 29.69 5.19 -12.78
C GLU A 333 28.18 5.20 -13.02
N ALA A 334 27.40 5.83 -12.13
CA ALA A 334 25.97 5.95 -12.31
C ALA A 334 25.61 6.75 -13.58
N VAL A 335 26.31 7.86 -13.84
CA VAL A 335 26.08 8.67 -15.04
C VAL A 335 26.47 7.89 -16.30
N ARG A 336 27.63 7.23 -16.31
CA ARG A 336 28.08 6.37 -17.42
C ARG A 336 27.03 5.31 -17.75
N PHE A 337 26.67 4.49 -16.77
CA PHE A 337 25.75 3.38 -16.93
C PHE A 337 24.39 3.80 -17.52
N TYR A 338 23.76 4.85 -16.99
CA TYR A 338 22.44 5.28 -17.47
C TYR A 338 22.50 6.01 -18.81
N ARG A 339 23.56 6.78 -19.07
CA ARG A 339 23.79 7.36 -20.38
C ARG A 339 23.88 6.25 -21.43
N ASP A 340 24.70 5.23 -21.19
CA ASP A 340 24.91 4.13 -22.12
C ASP A 340 23.62 3.28 -22.28
N LEU A 341 22.88 3.04 -21.19
CA LEU A 341 21.59 2.34 -21.23
C LEU A 341 20.57 3.05 -22.13
N TYR A 342 20.51 4.39 -22.10
CA TYR A 342 19.52 5.17 -22.85
C TYR A 342 19.99 5.60 -24.24
N HIS A 343 21.23 5.32 -24.61
CA HIS A 343 21.70 5.42 -25.98
C HIS A 343 21.32 4.18 -26.79
N GLN A 344 21.13 4.39 -28.08
CA GLN A 344 20.48 3.48 -29.01
C GLN A 344 21.49 2.49 -29.59
N GLU A 345 21.07 1.24 -29.78
CA GLU A 345 21.74 0.25 -30.61
C GLU A 345 21.26 0.44 -32.07
N ASP A 346 22.07 0.07 -33.07
CA ASP A 346 21.70 0.18 -34.49
C ASP A 346 20.40 -0.60 -34.78
N TYR A 347 19.26 0.10 -34.83
CA TYR A 347 17.96 -0.47 -35.18
C TYR A 347 17.72 -0.36 -36.69
N PRO A 348 16.96 -1.30 -37.28
CA PRO A 348 16.51 -1.17 -38.66
C PRO A 348 15.66 0.10 -38.82
N THR A 349 15.95 0.87 -39.88
CA THR A 349 15.13 2.01 -40.31
C THR A 349 13.95 1.59 -41.17
N THR A 350 14.04 0.41 -41.78
CA THR A 350 12.97 -0.23 -42.56
C THR A 350 12.20 -1.21 -41.68
N PHE A 351 10.90 -0.98 -41.55
CA PHE A 351 9.99 -1.81 -40.76
C PHE A 351 9.22 -2.80 -41.66
N PRO A 352 8.85 -3.98 -41.15
CA PRO A 352 8.00 -4.90 -41.89
C PRO A 352 6.59 -4.30 -42.06
N PRO A 353 5.75 -4.84 -42.95
CA PRO A 353 4.35 -4.44 -43.05
C PRO A 353 3.64 -4.56 -41.69
N LEU A 354 3.39 -3.43 -41.05
CA LEU A 354 2.68 -3.36 -39.78
C LEU A 354 1.18 -3.43 -40.08
N ILE A 355 0.60 -4.62 -39.98
CA ILE A 355 -0.84 -4.83 -40.18
C ILE A 355 -1.50 -4.93 -38.81
N PRO A 356 -1.98 -3.81 -38.24
CA PRO A 356 -2.65 -3.82 -36.95
C PRO A 356 -3.99 -4.55 -37.06
N LYS A 357 -4.35 -5.27 -36.00
CA LYS A 357 -5.63 -5.96 -35.89
C LYS A 357 -6.82 -5.01 -35.83
N ARG A 358 -6.61 -3.79 -35.31
CA ARG A 358 -7.63 -2.79 -35.05
C ARG A 358 -7.08 -1.40 -35.29
N LEU A 359 -7.93 -0.52 -35.81
CA LEU A 359 -7.57 0.85 -36.15
C LEU A 359 -8.28 1.84 -35.23
N VAL A 360 -7.64 2.98 -35.01
CA VAL A 360 -8.29 4.14 -34.37
C VAL A 360 -9.38 4.67 -35.30
N THR A 361 -10.58 4.84 -34.76
CA THR A 361 -11.70 5.38 -35.54
C THR A 361 -11.53 6.88 -35.75
N GLN A 362 -12.18 7.44 -36.78
CA GLN A 362 -12.18 8.89 -37.01
C GLN A 362 -12.73 9.66 -35.79
N HIS A 363 -13.76 9.13 -35.13
CA HIS A 363 -14.27 9.68 -33.86
C HIS A 363 -13.20 9.65 -32.76
N GLY A 364 -12.43 8.56 -32.66
CA GLY A 364 -11.28 8.45 -31.77
C GLY A 364 -10.25 9.55 -32.01
N ASN A 365 -9.82 9.75 -33.26
CA ASN A 365 -8.88 10.81 -33.62
C ASN A 365 -9.41 12.22 -33.33
N ARG A 366 -10.68 12.51 -33.63
CA ARG A 366 -11.32 13.80 -33.26
C ARG A 366 -11.26 14.04 -31.75
N ARG A 367 -11.49 13.01 -30.94
CA ARG A 367 -11.38 13.09 -29.47
C ARG A 367 -9.95 13.31 -29.00
N LEU A 368 -8.95 12.66 -29.62
CA LEU A 368 -7.53 12.85 -29.29
C LEU A 368 -7.06 14.29 -29.57
N LEU A 369 -7.58 14.91 -30.62
CA LEU A 369 -7.18 16.25 -31.07
C LEU A 369 -8.04 17.39 -30.53
N ALA A 370 -9.08 17.08 -29.74
CA ALA A 370 -9.98 18.09 -29.20
C ALA A 370 -9.21 19.17 -28.38
N PRO A 371 -9.61 20.46 -28.48
CA PRO A 371 -9.01 21.53 -27.70
C PRO A 371 -9.09 21.27 -26.19
N ILE A 372 -8.05 21.68 -25.46
CA ILE A 372 -7.99 21.55 -23.99
C ILE A 372 -8.82 22.63 -23.33
N ARG A 373 -9.67 22.23 -22.38
CA ARG A 373 -10.49 23.12 -21.56
C ARG A 373 -9.94 23.28 -20.14
N MET A 374 -10.30 24.38 -19.48
CA MET A 374 -9.85 24.69 -18.11
C MET A 374 -10.30 23.62 -17.12
N GLU A 375 -11.55 23.13 -17.25
CA GLU A 375 -12.15 22.18 -16.32
C GLU A 375 -11.40 20.85 -16.31
N GLU A 376 -10.83 20.45 -17.47
CA GLU A 376 -10.01 19.24 -17.57
C GLU A 376 -8.71 19.37 -16.79
N ILE A 377 -8.07 20.54 -16.83
CA ILE A 377 -6.84 20.83 -16.09
C ILE A 377 -7.13 20.93 -14.60
N GLU A 378 -8.17 21.67 -14.24
CA GLU A 378 -8.58 21.85 -12.85
C GLU A 378 -8.90 20.51 -12.17
N ASP A 379 -9.63 19.61 -12.86
CA ASP A 379 -9.91 18.28 -12.35
C ASP A 379 -8.63 17.46 -12.08
N ILE A 380 -7.60 17.60 -12.91
CA ILE A 380 -6.29 16.96 -12.72
C ILE A 380 -5.59 17.54 -11.50
N VAL A 381 -5.56 18.87 -11.38
CA VAL A 381 -4.86 19.57 -10.30
C VAL A 381 -5.52 19.29 -8.95
N MET A 382 -6.84 19.36 -8.86
CA MET A 382 -7.58 19.18 -7.62
C MET A 382 -7.57 17.73 -7.11
N LYS A 383 -7.57 16.74 -8.01
CA LYS A 383 -7.48 15.31 -7.65
C LYS A 383 -6.05 14.84 -7.36
N ALA A 384 -5.03 15.63 -7.69
CA ALA A 384 -3.65 15.24 -7.46
C ALA A 384 -3.31 15.17 -5.96
N ASP A 385 -2.61 14.10 -5.57
CA ASP A 385 -2.03 13.97 -4.22
C ASP A 385 -0.97 15.07 -4.01
N PRO A 386 -1.11 15.96 -3.01
CA PRO A 386 -0.25 17.12 -2.79
C PRO A 386 1.18 16.74 -2.35
N ASN A 387 1.40 15.50 -1.91
CA ASN A 387 2.66 15.02 -1.37
C ASN A 387 3.49 14.21 -2.37
N ARG A 388 3.17 14.22 -3.68
CA ARG A 388 3.95 13.47 -4.69
C ARG A 388 5.40 13.95 -4.85
N ALA A 389 6.21 13.11 -5.49
CA ALA A 389 7.62 13.41 -5.76
C ALA A 389 7.78 14.57 -6.75
N LEU A 390 8.78 15.40 -6.47
CA LEU A 390 9.04 16.69 -7.11
C LEU A 390 9.97 16.52 -8.33
N GLY A 391 9.75 17.32 -9.37
CA GLY A 391 10.66 17.41 -10.52
C GLY A 391 11.87 18.33 -10.27
N PRO A 392 12.65 18.64 -11.31
CA PRO A 392 13.75 19.61 -11.27
C PRO A 392 13.37 21.04 -10.87
N ASP A 393 12.16 21.49 -11.22
CA ASP A 393 11.63 22.79 -10.81
C ASP A 393 11.50 22.90 -9.28
N GLY A 394 11.13 21.80 -8.63
CA GLY A 394 10.95 21.65 -7.20
C GLY A 394 9.53 21.88 -6.70
N PHE A 395 8.54 22.08 -7.58
CA PHE A 395 7.14 22.39 -7.20
C PHE A 395 6.24 21.15 -7.20
N SER A 396 5.37 21.04 -6.18
CA SER A 396 4.42 19.93 -6.02
C SER A 396 3.06 20.28 -6.60
N SER A 397 2.23 19.27 -6.84
CA SER A 397 0.78 19.43 -6.99
C SER A 397 0.15 20.24 -5.86
N GLY A 398 0.67 20.13 -4.63
CA GLY A 398 0.21 20.90 -3.46
C GLY A 398 0.36 22.41 -3.66
N PHE A 399 1.49 22.85 -4.24
CA PHE A 399 1.69 24.25 -4.60
C PHE A 399 0.64 24.73 -5.62
N PHE A 400 0.44 23.98 -6.70
CA PHE A 400 -0.53 24.34 -7.74
C PHE A 400 -1.97 24.36 -7.24
N ARG A 401 -2.34 23.43 -6.34
CA ARG A 401 -3.66 23.40 -5.71
C ARG A 401 -3.92 24.61 -4.82
N ARG A 402 -2.94 24.99 -4.00
CA ARG A 402 -3.05 26.13 -3.09
C ARG A 402 -3.20 27.44 -3.87
N HIS A 403 -2.39 27.61 -4.91
CA HIS A 403 -2.29 28.85 -5.69
C HIS A 403 -3.09 28.80 -7.01
N TRP A 404 -4.10 27.91 -7.09
CA TRP A 404 -4.82 27.68 -8.34
C TRP A 404 -5.52 28.94 -8.87
N GLY A 405 -6.03 29.80 -7.97
CA GLY A 405 -6.67 31.05 -8.34
C GLY A 405 -5.80 31.95 -9.24
N ALA A 406 -4.51 32.08 -8.91
CA ALA A 406 -3.55 32.86 -9.68
C ALA A 406 -2.91 32.07 -10.85
N LEU A 407 -2.78 30.74 -10.72
CA LEU A 407 -2.08 29.89 -11.68
C LEU A 407 -2.96 29.38 -12.83
N LYS A 408 -4.29 29.36 -12.69
CA LYS A 408 -5.20 28.71 -13.65
C LYS A 408 -5.01 29.19 -15.09
N LEU A 409 -4.97 30.50 -15.31
CA LEU A 409 -4.83 31.08 -16.67
C LEU A 409 -3.43 30.85 -17.27
N PRO A 410 -2.32 31.18 -16.59
CA PRO A 410 -0.98 30.89 -17.11
C PRO A 410 -0.74 29.40 -17.40
N VAL A 411 -1.29 28.51 -16.57
CA VAL A 411 -1.21 27.06 -16.80
C VAL A 411 -2.00 26.66 -18.04
N LEU A 412 -3.23 27.15 -18.21
CA LEU A 412 -4.04 26.86 -19.39
C LEU A 412 -3.33 27.29 -20.67
N GLU A 413 -2.82 28.52 -20.74
CA GLU A 413 -2.11 29.04 -21.91
C GLU A 413 -0.87 28.19 -22.25
N ALA A 414 -0.04 27.87 -21.26
CA ALA A 414 1.17 27.06 -21.46
C ALA A 414 0.85 25.63 -21.93
N VAL A 415 -0.23 25.04 -21.41
CA VAL A 415 -0.69 23.71 -21.82
C VAL A 415 -1.28 23.75 -23.24
N GLN A 416 -2.15 24.72 -23.53
CA GLN A 416 -2.75 24.87 -24.86
C GLN A 416 -1.70 25.12 -25.94
N GLU A 417 -0.68 25.93 -25.65
CA GLU A 417 0.44 26.17 -26.57
C GLU A 417 1.14 24.86 -26.99
N PHE A 418 1.34 23.90 -26.06
CA PHE A 418 1.88 22.59 -26.43
C PHE A 418 0.94 21.81 -27.37
N PHE A 419 -0.37 21.82 -27.10
CA PHE A 419 -1.33 21.11 -27.96
C PHE A 419 -1.49 21.78 -29.32
N VAL A 420 -1.30 23.09 -29.45
CA VAL A 420 -1.33 23.80 -30.73
C VAL A 420 -0.02 23.61 -31.51
N SER A 421 1.12 23.91 -30.89
CA SER A 421 2.43 23.91 -31.55
C SER A 421 3.07 22.53 -31.70
N GLY A 422 2.70 21.58 -30.83
CA GLY A 422 3.38 20.28 -30.71
C GLY A 422 4.79 20.35 -30.14
N LYS A 423 5.22 21.48 -29.55
CA LYS A 423 6.58 21.71 -29.04
C LYS A 423 6.61 21.92 -27.53
N LEU A 424 7.60 21.32 -26.87
CA LEU A 424 7.85 21.49 -25.43
C LEU A 424 9.06 22.39 -25.18
N LEU A 425 8.93 23.29 -24.22
CA LEU A 425 10.08 24.03 -23.70
C LEU A 425 11.06 23.07 -23.00
N LYS A 426 12.36 23.19 -23.31
CA LYS A 426 13.40 22.29 -22.80
C LYS A 426 13.41 22.16 -21.27
N GLU A 427 13.24 23.27 -20.54
CA GLU A 427 13.20 23.24 -19.08
C GLU A 427 12.02 22.46 -18.50
N LEU A 428 10.89 22.40 -19.21
CA LEU A 428 9.73 21.62 -18.76
C LEU A 428 10.00 20.12 -18.84
N ASN A 429 10.80 19.70 -19.83
CA ASN A 429 11.02 18.29 -20.11
C ASN A 429 12.27 17.68 -19.46
N HIS A 430 13.12 18.50 -18.83
CA HIS A 430 14.23 18.01 -18.02
C HIS A 430 13.70 17.14 -16.85
N THR A 431 14.36 16.01 -16.59
CA THR A 431 13.87 14.96 -15.70
C THR A 431 14.97 14.44 -14.78
N PHE A 432 14.64 14.27 -13.49
CA PHE A 432 15.54 13.60 -12.54
C PHE A 432 15.31 12.09 -12.51
N LEU A 433 16.37 11.29 -12.54
CA LEU A 433 16.32 9.84 -12.36
C LEU A 433 16.63 9.49 -10.90
N THR A 434 15.59 9.14 -10.14
CA THR A 434 15.75 8.64 -8.75
C THR A 434 15.97 7.15 -8.77
N LEU A 435 17.04 6.66 -8.14
CA LEU A 435 17.35 5.24 -8.08
C LEU A 435 16.62 4.57 -6.91
N VAL A 436 15.81 3.55 -7.21
CA VAL A 436 15.09 2.77 -6.18
C VAL A 436 15.59 1.32 -6.23
N PRO A 437 16.11 0.77 -5.13
CA PRO A 437 16.68 -0.58 -5.12
C PRO A 437 15.58 -1.65 -5.23
N LYS A 438 15.79 -2.64 -6.10
CA LYS A 438 14.89 -3.79 -6.30
C LYS A 438 14.97 -4.80 -5.17
N LYS A 439 16.15 -4.93 -4.55
CA LYS A 439 16.47 -5.86 -3.45
C LYS A 439 17.26 -5.13 -2.35
N GLU A 440 17.28 -5.69 -1.15
CA GLU A 440 18.12 -5.19 -0.05
C GLU A 440 19.60 -5.48 -0.35
N GLY A 441 20.51 -4.58 0.04
CA GLY A 441 21.94 -4.71 -0.24
C GLY A 441 22.31 -4.65 -1.73
N ALA A 442 21.61 -3.83 -2.54
CA ALA A 442 21.88 -3.72 -3.98
C ALA A 442 23.27 -3.09 -4.25
N THR A 443 24.18 -3.88 -4.83
CA THR A 443 25.55 -3.44 -5.17
C THR A 443 25.76 -3.18 -6.67
N SER A 444 24.85 -3.59 -7.54
CA SER A 444 24.92 -3.33 -8.99
C SER A 444 23.88 -2.31 -9.43
N LEU A 445 24.22 -1.41 -10.35
CA LEU A 445 23.27 -0.47 -10.97
C LEU A 445 22.14 -1.18 -11.74
N ALA A 446 22.33 -2.45 -12.14
CA ALA A 446 21.28 -3.28 -12.71
C ALA A 446 20.15 -3.62 -11.70
N ASP A 447 20.48 -3.66 -10.41
CA ASP A 447 19.57 -3.91 -9.29
C ASP A 447 18.77 -2.67 -8.87
N PHE A 448 19.01 -1.51 -9.49
CA PHE A 448 18.22 -0.32 -9.29
C PHE A 448 17.16 -0.15 -10.38
N ARG A 449 16.03 0.45 -9.99
CA ARG A 449 14.98 0.91 -10.89
C ARG A 449 15.10 2.43 -11.02
N PRO A 450 15.36 2.98 -12.22
CA PRO A 450 15.36 4.42 -12.42
C PRO A 450 13.92 4.93 -12.47
N ILE A 451 13.55 5.86 -11.59
CA ILE A 451 12.24 6.52 -11.59
C ILE A 451 12.40 7.95 -12.08
N ALA A 452 11.73 8.28 -13.19
CA ALA A 452 11.67 9.59 -13.82
C ALA A 452 10.78 10.56 -13.03
N CYS A 453 11.41 11.45 -12.27
CA CYS A 453 10.76 12.57 -11.59
C CYS A 453 10.67 13.78 -12.53
N CYS A 454 9.59 13.84 -13.32
CA CYS A 454 9.29 14.95 -14.22
C CYS A 454 8.68 16.15 -13.48
N ASN A 455 8.83 17.36 -14.04
CA ASN A 455 8.16 18.58 -13.58
C ASN A 455 6.63 18.43 -13.58
N TYR A 456 5.95 19.13 -12.68
CA TYR A 456 4.51 18.94 -12.51
C TYR A 456 3.70 19.48 -13.71
N LEU A 457 4.12 20.60 -14.30
CA LEU A 457 3.46 21.15 -15.48
C LEU A 457 3.52 20.17 -16.68
N TYR A 458 4.66 19.50 -16.88
CA TYR A 458 4.78 18.42 -17.87
C TYR A 458 3.83 17.24 -17.55
N LYS A 459 3.69 16.88 -16.28
CA LYS A 459 2.75 15.81 -15.86
C LYS A 459 1.30 16.18 -16.10
N ILE A 460 0.92 17.47 -16.05
CA ILE A 460 -0.43 17.91 -16.43
C ILE A 460 -0.66 17.58 -17.92
N ILE A 461 0.29 17.94 -18.79
CA ILE A 461 0.24 17.66 -20.23
C ILE A 461 0.10 16.15 -20.49
N THR A 462 0.98 15.32 -19.93
CA THR A 462 0.89 13.88 -20.19
C THR A 462 -0.34 13.23 -19.56
N HIS A 463 -0.82 13.73 -18.43
CA HIS A 463 -2.06 13.23 -17.83
C HIS A 463 -3.29 13.56 -18.70
N LEU A 464 -3.35 14.75 -19.31
CA LEU A 464 -4.37 15.06 -20.32
C LEU A 464 -4.27 14.09 -21.51
N MET A 465 -3.07 13.87 -22.03
CA MET A 465 -2.87 12.93 -23.13
C MET A 465 -3.32 11.50 -22.76
N CYS A 466 -3.07 11.06 -21.53
CA CYS A 466 -3.54 9.77 -21.02
C CYS A 466 -5.05 9.67 -20.97
N ARG A 467 -5.76 10.71 -20.50
CA ARG A 467 -7.23 10.72 -20.46
C ARG A 467 -7.84 10.61 -21.86
N ARG A 468 -7.18 11.21 -22.86
CA ARG A 468 -7.57 11.08 -24.27
C ARG A 468 -7.35 9.65 -24.77
N MET A 469 -6.15 9.09 -24.54
CA MET A 469 -5.80 7.70 -24.87
C MET A 469 -6.76 6.70 -24.22
N GLU A 470 -7.04 6.83 -22.92
CA GLU A 470 -7.90 5.92 -22.15
C GLU A 470 -9.24 5.64 -22.84
N GLY A 471 -9.80 6.64 -23.52
CA GLY A 471 -11.08 6.54 -24.24
C GLY A 471 -11.07 5.61 -25.46
N ILE A 472 -9.90 5.28 -26.03
CA ILE A 472 -9.78 4.45 -27.23
C ILE A 472 -9.06 3.12 -26.98
N MET A 473 -8.31 2.99 -25.88
CA MET A 473 -7.46 1.82 -25.62
C MET A 473 -8.20 0.48 -25.56
N GLN A 474 -9.43 0.44 -25.03
CA GLN A 474 -10.21 -0.80 -24.95
C GLN A 474 -10.55 -1.36 -26.33
N GLY A 475 -10.86 -0.45 -27.27
CA GLY A 475 -11.14 -0.79 -28.66
C GLY A 475 -9.89 -1.20 -29.41
N LEU A 476 -8.74 -0.60 -29.11
CA LEU A 476 -7.51 -0.78 -29.85
C LEU A 476 -6.70 -2.04 -29.47
N VAL A 477 -6.66 -2.40 -28.18
CA VAL A 477 -5.76 -3.44 -27.65
C VAL A 477 -6.51 -4.75 -27.41
N SER A 478 -5.90 -5.88 -27.77
CA SER A 478 -6.42 -7.22 -27.60
C SER A 478 -6.70 -7.57 -26.14
N ARG A 479 -7.70 -8.43 -25.89
CA ARG A 479 -8.16 -8.78 -24.53
C ARG A 479 -7.12 -9.55 -23.71
N ASN A 480 -6.12 -10.13 -24.37
CA ASN A 480 -5.00 -10.85 -23.78
C ASN A 480 -4.07 -9.95 -22.95
N GLN A 481 -4.11 -8.63 -23.16
CA GLN A 481 -3.36 -7.65 -22.36
C GLN A 481 -4.26 -7.07 -21.26
N ALA A 482 -4.00 -7.39 -19.99
CA ALA A 482 -4.83 -6.89 -18.90
C ALA A 482 -4.28 -5.60 -18.26
N ALA A 483 -2.99 -5.31 -18.35
CA ALA A 483 -2.40 -4.17 -17.64
C ALA A 483 -2.77 -2.83 -18.28
N PHE A 484 -2.91 -1.80 -17.43
CA PHE A 484 -3.14 -0.39 -17.80
C PHE A 484 -4.40 -0.07 -18.62
N ILE A 485 -5.21 -1.07 -18.97
CA ILE A 485 -6.50 -0.85 -19.64
C ILE A 485 -7.62 -0.79 -18.59
N LYS A 486 -8.34 0.32 -18.56
CA LYS A 486 -9.49 0.50 -17.66
C LYS A 486 -10.50 -0.62 -17.82
N GLY A 487 -11.00 -1.12 -16.70
CA GLY A 487 -12.01 -2.19 -16.67
C GLY A 487 -11.43 -3.61 -16.77
N ARG A 488 -10.13 -3.78 -17.06
CA ARG A 488 -9.48 -5.11 -17.02
C ARG A 488 -8.91 -5.38 -15.62
N SER A 489 -9.09 -6.60 -15.12
CA SER A 489 -8.72 -7.00 -13.76
C SER A 489 -7.51 -7.92 -13.72
N ILE A 490 -6.51 -7.57 -12.91
CA ILE A 490 -5.35 -8.44 -12.62
C ILE A 490 -5.77 -9.78 -12.00
N ALA A 491 -6.85 -9.78 -11.19
CA ALA A 491 -7.34 -10.98 -10.53
C ALA A 491 -7.95 -11.95 -11.54
N GLU A 492 -8.78 -11.46 -12.47
CA GLU A 492 -9.36 -12.30 -13.54
C GLU A 492 -8.28 -12.86 -14.45
N HIS A 493 -7.23 -12.07 -14.73
CA HIS A 493 -6.07 -12.51 -15.50
C HIS A 493 -5.31 -13.64 -14.80
N SER A 494 -5.11 -13.50 -13.48
CA SER A 494 -4.49 -14.55 -12.66
C SER A 494 -5.36 -15.81 -12.60
N LEU A 495 -6.68 -15.66 -12.42
CA LEU A 495 -7.62 -16.78 -12.40
C LEU A 495 -7.61 -17.56 -13.72
N LEU A 496 -7.56 -16.87 -14.86
CA LEU A 496 -7.44 -17.51 -16.17
C LEU A 496 -6.13 -18.29 -16.32
N ALA A 497 -5.00 -17.73 -15.87
CA ALA A 497 -3.72 -18.44 -15.88
C ALA A 497 -3.76 -19.73 -15.04
N HIS A 498 -4.33 -19.68 -13.83
CA HIS A 498 -4.52 -20.86 -12.98
C HIS A 498 -5.38 -21.93 -13.64
N GLU A 499 -6.49 -21.50 -14.25
CA GLU A 499 -7.41 -22.40 -14.92
C GLU A 499 -6.74 -23.13 -16.10
N MET A 500 -5.89 -22.42 -16.84
CA MET A 500 -5.17 -23.00 -17.98
C MET A 500 -4.05 -23.96 -17.55
N VAL A 501 -3.29 -23.62 -16.50
CA VAL A 501 -2.20 -24.47 -15.99
C VAL A 501 -2.71 -25.74 -15.31
N ARG A 502 -3.93 -25.75 -14.76
CA ARG A 502 -4.54 -26.93 -14.13
C ARG A 502 -4.56 -28.19 -15.02
N GLU A 503 -4.67 -28.04 -16.33
CA GLU A 503 -4.68 -29.18 -17.27
C GLU A 503 -3.35 -29.95 -17.31
N PHE A 504 -2.28 -29.43 -16.70
CA PHE A 504 -0.97 -30.08 -16.65
C PHE A 504 -0.98 -31.38 -15.86
N ASN A 505 -1.92 -31.53 -14.90
CA ASN A 505 -2.11 -32.75 -14.12
C ASN A 505 -3.03 -33.77 -14.78
N LYS A 506 -3.73 -33.40 -15.87
CA LYS A 506 -4.63 -34.34 -16.55
C LYS A 506 -3.86 -35.23 -17.54
N PRO A 507 -4.20 -36.53 -17.61
CA PRO A 507 -3.58 -37.44 -18.56
C PRO A 507 -3.84 -37.01 -20.01
N GLY A 508 -2.89 -37.30 -20.89
CA GLY A 508 -2.98 -37.05 -22.33
C GLY A 508 -2.45 -35.67 -22.79
N GLY A 509 -1.67 -35.70 -23.88
CA GLY A 509 -1.15 -34.53 -24.58
C GLY A 509 0.06 -33.86 -23.93
N MET A 510 0.97 -33.34 -24.76
CA MET A 510 2.10 -32.50 -24.34
C MET A 510 1.61 -31.07 -24.10
N LYS A 511 1.97 -30.48 -22.95
CA LYS A 511 1.55 -29.12 -22.55
C LYS A 511 2.76 -28.34 -22.05
N ALA A 512 2.87 -27.07 -22.44
CA ALA A 512 3.89 -26.17 -21.95
C ALA A 512 3.33 -24.78 -21.63
N CYS A 513 3.89 -24.20 -20.59
CA CYS A 513 3.63 -22.83 -20.15
C CYS A 513 5.00 -22.14 -20.10
N VAL A 514 5.16 -21.09 -20.89
CA VAL A 514 6.42 -20.34 -20.99
C VAL A 514 6.22 -19.00 -20.30
N LYS A 515 6.97 -18.76 -19.22
CA LYS A 515 7.02 -17.47 -18.55
C LYS A 515 8.21 -16.70 -19.10
N LEU A 516 7.94 -15.62 -19.82
CA LEU A 516 8.93 -14.78 -20.49
C LEU A 516 9.12 -13.49 -19.69
N ASP A 517 10.37 -13.10 -19.49
CA ASP A 517 10.79 -11.84 -18.85
C ASP A 517 11.53 -10.97 -19.89
N LEU A 518 11.25 -9.68 -19.94
CA LEU A 518 11.87 -8.75 -20.90
C LEU A 518 12.99 -7.94 -20.22
N ARG A 519 14.14 -7.79 -20.89
CA ARG A 519 15.27 -7.03 -20.34
C ARG A 519 14.97 -5.53 -20.37
N LYS A 520 14.90 -4.93 -19.17
CA LYS A 520 14.78 -3.46 -18.97
C LYS A 520 13.66 -2.85 -19.83
N ALA A 521 12.49 -3.48 -19.83
CA ALA A 521 11.43 -3.29 -20.83
C ALA A 521 11.08 -1.82 -21.14
N TYR A 522 10.93 -0.96 -20.14
CA TYR A 522 10.66 0.46 -20.41
C TYR A 522 11.87 1.17 -21.02
N ASP A 523 13.08 0.86 -20.56
CA ASP A 523 14.30 1.61 -20.88
C ASP A 523 14.83 1.32 -22.29
N THR A 524 14.35 0.25 -22.95
CA THR A 524 14.88 -0.26 -24.23
C THR A 524 13.95 -0.11 -25.43
N VAL A 525 12.73 0.42 -25.25
CA VAL A 525 11.75 0.60 -26.35
C VAL A 525 12.32 1.46 -27.49
N ASN A 526 12.25 0.95 -28.72
CA ASN A 526 12.51 1.73 -29.93
C ASN A 526 11.36 2.71 -30.19
N ARG A 527 11.65 4.00 -30.08
CA ARG A 527 10.67 5.08 -30.20
C ARG A 527 10.22 5.31 -31.64
N ASP A 528 11.11 5.11 -32.61
CA ASP A 528 10.77 5.27 -34.03
C ASP A 528 9.82 4.17 -34.48
N PHE A 529 10.10 2.92 -34.07
CA PHE A 529 9.17 1.80 -34.26
C PHE A 529 7.80 2.09 -33.64
N LEU A 530 7.75 2.57 -32.40
CA LEU A 530 6.50 2.94 -31.74
C LEU A 530 5.72 4.00 -32.55
N CYS A 531 6.39 5.04 -33.04
CA CYS A 531 5.71 6.07 -33.84
C CYS A 531 5.15 5.51 -35.15
N GLN A 532 5.91 4.65 -35.84
CA GLN A 532 5.45 3.99 -37.06
C GLN A 532 4.29 3.04 -36.79
N LEU A 533 4.34 2.30 -35.68
CA LEU A 533 3.25 1.44 -35.24
C LEU A 533 1.97 2.25 -34.97
N MET A 534 2.08 3.41 -34.34
CA MET A 534 0.93 4.29 -34.11
C MET A 534 0.33 4.80 -35.42
N LEU A 535 1.15 5.22 -36.38
CA LEU A 535 0.66 5.63 -37.70
C LEU A 535 -0.07 4.46 -38.40
N ALA A 536 0.52 3.27 -38.40
CA ALA A 536 -0.11 2.07 -38.96
C ALA A 536 -1.46 1.75 -38.27
N MET A 537 -1.55 1.94 -36.96
CA MET A 537 -2.79 1.81 -36.17
C MET A 537 -3.84 2.90 -36.45
N GLY A 538 -3.56 3.85 -37.34
CA GLY A 538 -4.50 4.89 -37.76
C GLY A 538 -4.56 6.11 -36.84
N PHE A 539 -3.56 6.34 -35.98
CA PHE A 539 -3.47 7.59 -35.22
C PHE A 539 -3.16 8.76 -36.17
N ASP A 540 -3.80 9.91 -35.93
CA ASP A 540 -3.50 11.15 -36.67
C ASP A 540 -2.05 11.58 -36.44
N GLU A 541 -1.37 12.00 -37.52
CA GLU A 541 0.04 12.39 -37.51
C GLU A 541 0.36 13.48 -36.48
N ARG A 542 -0.56 14.43 -36.26
CA ARG A 542 -0.37 15.50 -35.26
C ARG A 542 -0.33 14.94 -33.85
N TRP A 543 -1.11 13.90 -33.58
CA TRP A 543 -1.07 13.21 -32.29
C TRP A 543 0.26 12.46 -32.11
N VAL A 544 0.69 11.73 -33.15
CA VAL A 544 1.97 11.01 -33.14
C VAL A 544 3.14 11.98 -32.95
N ALA A 545 3.12 13.16 -33.59
CA ALA A 545 4.12 14.21 -33.42
C ALA A 545 4.20 14.71 -31.97
N ARG A 546 3.05 14.94 -31.30
CA ARG A 546 3.00 15.34 -29.88
C ARG A 546 3.55 14.24 -28.96
N VAL A 547 3.25 12.98 -29.24
CA VAL A 547 3.82 11.83 -28.52
C VAL A 547 5.34 11.76 -28.72
N ARG A 548 5.81 11.90 -29.96
CA ARG A 548 7.22 11.92 -30.33
C ARG A 548 7.96 13.04 -29.58
N GLU A 549 7.41 14.25 -29.53
CA GLU A 549 7.98 15.36 -28.75
C GLU A 549 8.14 14.98 -27.26
N CYS A 550 7.12 14.35 -26.67
CA CYS A 550 7.15 13.91 -25.28
C CYS A 550 8.21 12.84 -25.01
N ILE A 551 8.45 11.90 -25.93
CA ILE A 551 9.36 10.77 -25.68
C ILE A 551 10.79 11.05 -26.16
N CYS A 552 11.01 11.88 -27.19
CA CYS A 552 12.33 12.09 -27.79
C CYS A 552 13.10 13.32 -27.28
N SER A 553 12.42 14.38 -26.83
CA SER A 553 13.08 15.59 -26.32
C SER A 553 13.56 15.58 -24.83
N PRO A 554 13.29 14.58 -23.96
CA PRO A 554 13.74 14.63 -22.57
C PRO A 554 15.28 14.61 -22.40
N THR A 555 15.74 15.33 -21.37
CA THR A 555 17.11 15.24 -20.84
C THR A 555 17.09 14.80 -19.38
N PHE A 556 18.17 14.16 -18.93
CA PHE A 556 18.23 13.49 -17.63
C PHE A 556 19.43 13.92 -16.79
N SER A 557 19.21 13.92 -15.47
CA SER A 557 20.26 13.92 -14.44
C SER A 557 19.95 12.83 -13.41
N VAL A 558 20.97 12.11 -12.94
CA VAL A 558 20.82 11.02 -11.96
C VAL A 558 20.87 11.60 -10.55
N LEU A 559 19.90 11.27 -9.70
CA LEU A 559 19.89 11.65 -8.30
C LEU A 559 20.62 10.61 -7.46
N ILE A 560 21.75 11.01 -6.88
CA ILE A 560 22.53 10.22 -5.92
C ILE A 560 22.48 10.93 -4.58
N GLN A 561 21.97 10.23 -3.55
CA GLN A 561 21.78 10.76 -2.19
C GLN A 561 21.04 12.12 -2.14
N GLY A 562 20.17 12.37 -3.12
CA GLY A 562 19.34 13.57 -3.23
C GLY A 562 19.94 14.71 -4.07
N THR A 563 21.16 14.55 -4.59
CA THR A 563 21.85 15.55 -5.41
C THR A 563 21.91 15.10 -6.87
N PRO A 564 21.64 16.00 -7.86
CA PRO A 564 21.65 15.65 -9.27
C PRO A 564 23.06 15.65 -9.85
N TYR A 565 23.36 14.64 -10.68
CA TYR A 565 24.63 14.45 -11.37
C TYR A 565 24.42 14.12 -12.84
N GLY A 566 25.34 14.61 -13.68
CA GLY A 566 25.29 14.46 -15.13
C GLY A 566 24.18 15.29 -15.79
N PHE A 567 24.30 15.44 -17.11
CA PHE A 567 23.27 16.03 -17.97
C PHE A 567 23.41 15.37 -19.35
N PHE A 568 22.45 14.54 -19.73
CA PHE A 568 22.50 13.77 -20.98
C PHE A 568 21.11 13.59 -21.60
N SER A 569 21.06 13.39 -22.90
CA SER A 569 19.84 13.06 -23.65
C SER A 569 19.64 11.54 -23.74
N SER A 570 18.48 11.12 -24.24
CA SER A 570 18.15 9.71 -24.44
C SER A 570 17.64 9.52 -25.85
N SER A 571 18.10 8.49 -26.56
CA SER A 571 17.62 8.13 -27.89
C SER A 571 16.64 6.95 -27.89
N ARG A 572 16.61 6.12 -26.82
CA ARG A 572 15.65 5.02 -26.68
C ARG A 572 14.93 4.97 -25.32
N GLY A 573 13.87 4.18 -25.24
CA GLY A 573 13.15 3.88 -24.01
C GLY A 573 12.04 4.88 -23.66
N LEU A 574 11.25 4.56 -22.66
CA LEU A 574 10.13 5.34 -22.14
C LEU A 574 10.38 5.68 -20.67
N ARG A 575 9.94 6.86 -20.22
CA ARG A 575 10.17 7.31 -18.85
C ARG A 575 9.37 6.51 -17.84
N GLN A 576 10.05 5.84 -16.90
CA GLN A 576 9.41 5.13 -15.81
C GLN A 576 8.88 6.09 -14.75
N GLY A 577 7.55 6.28 -14.70
CA GLY A 577 6.90 7.23 -13.78
C GLY A 577 6.18 8.40 -14.47
N ASP A 578 6.31 8.49 -15.80
CA ASP A 578 5.44 9.32 -16.63
C ASP A 578 4.10 8.61 -16.88
N PRO A 579 2.94 9.28 -16.67
CA PRO A 579 1.62 8.70 -16.94
C PRO A 579 1.42 8.12 -18.34
N LEU A 580 2.08 8.68 -19.37
CA LEU A 580 1.87 8.29 -20.78
C LEU A 580 2.58 6.99 -21.14
N SER A 581 3.77 6.75 -20.59
CA SER A 581 4.61 5.59 -20.90
C SER A 581 3.89 4.23 -20.85
N PRO A 582 3.04 3.90 -19.85
CA PRO A 582 2.34 2.61 -19.81
C PRO A 582 1.40 2.35 -20.99
N TYR A 583 0.73 3.39 -21.49
CA TYR A 583 -0.15 3.28 -22.65
C TYR A 583 0.65 3.01 -23.92
N LEU A 584 1.74 3.75 -24.12
CA LEU A 584 2.65 3.56 -25.25
C LEU A 584 3.30 2.18 -25.23
N PHE A 585 3.77 1.72 -24.07
CA PHE A 585 4.30 0.37 -23.89
C PHE A 585 3.24 -0.69 -24.24
N THR A 586 1.99 -0.45 -23.86
CA THR A 586 0.89 -1.36 -24.20
C THR A 586 0.67 -1.48 -25.71
N LEU A 587 0.81 -0.39 -26.48
CA LEU A 587 0.74 -0.45 -27.94
C LEU A 587 1.86 -1.29 -28.55
N VAL A 588 3.09 -1.15 -28.03
CA VAL A 588 4.22 -2.00 -28.46
C VAL A 588 3.92 -3.47 -28.21
N MET A 589 3.36 -3.82 -27.05
CA MET A 589 2.97 -5.21 -26.74
C MET A 589 1.80 -5.73 -27.58
N GLU A 590 0.97 -4.87 -28.17
CA GLU A 590 -0.06 -5.29 -29.13
C GLU A 590 0.56 -5.86 -30.41
N TYR A 591 1.73 -5.35 -30.83
CA TYR A 591 2.47 -5.94 -31.96
C TYR A 591 2.89 -7.39 -31.68
N PHE A 592 3.38 -7.67 -30.46
CA PHE A 592 3.66 -9.05 -30.04
C PHE A 592 2.40 -9.93 -30.10
N THR A 593 1.25 -9.40 -29.68
CA THR A 593 -0.03 -10.11 -29.77
C THR A 593 -0.41 -10.44 -31.22
N CYS A 594 -0.16 -9.51 -32.15
CA CYS A 594 -0.39 -9.73 -33.58
C CYS A 594 0.51 -10.85 -34.15
N LEU A 595 1.80 -10.88 -33.79
CA LEU A 595 2.73 -11.95 -34.20
C LEU A 595 2.30 -13.32 -33.66
N MET A 596 1.88 -13.37 -32.39
CA MET A 596 1.36 -14.59 -31.76
C MET A 596 0.08 -15.08 -32.44
N ASP A 597 -0.86 -14.17 -32.71
CA ASP A 597 -2.10 -14.51 -33.41
C ASP A 597 -1.78 -15.04 -34.82
N LEU A 598 -0.89 -14.39 -35.57
CA LEU A 598 -0.48 -14.85 -36.90
C LEU A 598 0.10 -16.26 -36.86
N ALA A 599 0.98 -16.57 -35.90
CA ALA A 599 1.56 -17.90 -35.76
C ALA A 599 0.54 -18.98 -35.39
N VAL A 600 -0.51 -18.62 -34.64
CA VAL A 600 -1.63 -19.52 -34.32
C VAL A 600 -2.52 -19.74 -35.54
N HIS A 601 -2.87 -18.68 -36.28
CA HIS A 601 -3.69 -18.78 -37.49
C HIS A 601 -2.97 -19.57 -38.59
N SER A 602 -1.67 -19.35 -38.78
CA SER A 602 -0.82 -20.06 -39.73
C SER A 602 -0.43 -21.47 -39.25
N ARG A 603 -0.97 -21.95 -38.13
CA ARG A 603 -0.70 -23.27 -37.52
C ARG A 603 0.78 -23.56 -37.19
N ARG A 604 1.65 -22.54 -37.17
CA ARG A 604 3.05 -22.67 -36.71
C ARG A 604 3.13 -22.92 -35.21
N MET A 605 2.16 -22.37 -34.47
CA MET A 605 1.97 -22.63 -33.04
C MET A 605 0.58 -23.19 -32.76
N VAL A 606 0.50 -24.14 -31.83
CA VAL A 606 -0.78 -24.73 -31.42
C VAL A 606 -1.09 -24.33 -29.98
N PRO A 607 -2.12 -23.50 -29.75
CA PRO A 607 -2.55 -23.13 -28.39
C PRO A 607 -2.97 -24.35 -27.59
N LEU A 608 -2.87 -24.26 -26.26
CA LEU A 608 -3.25 -25.36 -25.37
C LEU A 608 -4.75 -25.75 -25.52
N PHE A 609 -5.63 -24.76 -25.66
CA PHE A 609 -7.09 -24.94 -25.78
C PHE A 609 -7.62 -24.44 -27.12
N ARG A 610 -7.51 -25.26 -28.16
CA ARG A 610 -7.97 -24.89 -29.52
C ARG A 610 -9.50 -24.83 -29.68
N LEU A 611 -10.24 -25.64 -28.92
CA LEU A 611 -11.70 -25.79 -29.07
C LEU A 611 -12.51 -24.92 -28.10
N VAL A 612 -11.86 -24.05 -27.32
CA VAL A 612 -12.51 -23.15 -26.37
C VAL A 612 -12.40 -21.74 -26.93
N HIS A 613 -13.53 -21.04 -27.01
CA HIS A 613 -13.59 -19.69 -27.57
C HIS A 613 -13.92 -18.67 -26.47
N PRO A 614 -13.22 -17.53 -26.41
CA PRO A 614 -12.12 -17.11 -27.28
C PRO A 614 -10.85 -17.97 -27.11
N VAL A 615 -10.09 -18.17 -28.18
CA VAL A 615 -8.84 -18.92 -28.15
C VAL A 615 -7.78 -18.08 -27.43
N VAL A 616 -7.13 -18.67 -26.43
CA VAL A 616 -6.09 -18.01 -25.63
C VAL A 616 -4.76 -18.75 -25.82
N SER A 617 -3.80 -18.10 -26.47
CA SER A 617 -2.43 -18.60 -26.67
C SER A 617 -1.42 -17.95 -25.71
N HIS A 618 -1.71 -16.74 -25.23
CA HIS A 618 -0.84 -15.97 -24.36
C HIS A 618 -1.63 -15.00 -23.47
N LEU A 619 -1.02 -14.58 -22.37
CA LEU A 619 -1.53 -13.65 -21.39
C LEU A 619 -0.44 -12.61 -21.09
N ILE A 620 -0.78 -11.33 -21.19
CA ILE A 620 0.14 -10.21 -20.99
C ILE A 620 -0.36 -9.36 -19.83
N TYR A 621 0.53 -9.04 -18.90
CA TYR A 621 0.29 -8.01 -17.91
C TYR A 621 1.52 -7.09 -17.88
N ALA A 622 1.48 -6.04 -18.72
CA ALA A 622 2.63 -5.19 -18.97
C ALA A 622 3.80 -6.04 -19.54
N ASP A 623 4.92 -6.12 -18.82
CA ASP A 623 6.11 -6.90 -19.17
C ASP A 623 6.04 -8.38 -18.72
N ASP A 624 5.12 -8.73 -17.81
CA ASP A 624 4.88 -10.12 -17.42
C ASP A 624 4.12 -10.87 -18.53
N LEU A 625 4.83 -11.72 -19.27
CA LEU A 625 4.30 -12.49 -20.40
C LEU A 625 4.23 -13.99 -20.09
N LEU A 626 3.06 -14.58 -20.33
CA LEU A 626 2.81 -16.02 -20.18
C LEU A 626 2.28 -16.59 -21.49
N VAL A 627 2.95 -17.60 -22.06
CA VAL A 627 2.55 -18.26 -23.31
C VAL A 627 2.15 -19.71 -23.03
N LEU A 628 1.00 -20.14 -23.54
CA LEU A 628 0.39 -21.44 -23.24
C LEU A 628 0.16 -22.21 -24.55
N LEU A 629 0.97 -23.25 -24.78
CA LEU A 629 1.01 -23.98 -26.05
C LEU A 629 1.19 -25.49 -25.88
N ARG A 630 0.96 -26.22 -26.97
CA ARG A 630 1.43 -27.61 -27.12
C ARG A 630 2.87 -27.57 -27.64
N PRO A 631 3.86 -28.08 -26.90
CA PRO A 631 5.27 -27.82 -27.17
C PRO A 631 5.83 -28.74 -28.26
N SER A 632 5.37 -28.63 -29.51
CA SER A 632 6.10 -29.22 -30.65
C SER A 632 7.43 -28.48 -30.87
N MET A 633 8.43 -29.15 -31.46
CA MET A 633 9.72 -28.48 -31.76
C MET A 633 9.50 -27.28 -32.69
N GLY A 634 8.66 -27.42 -33.71
CA GLY A 634 8.27 -26.31 -34.58
C GLY A 634 7.57 -25.17 -33.84
N GLY A 635 6.70 -25.47 -32.86
CA GLY A 635 6.03 -24.45 -32.06
C GLY A 635 6.96 -23.70 -31.11
N MET A 636 7.96 -24.39 -30.54
CA MET A 636 9.00 -23.76 -29.72
C MET A 636 9.93 -22.88 -30.56
N ARG A 637 10.32 -23.33 -31.77
CA ARG A 637 11.09 -22.53 -32.72
C ARG A 637 10.33 -21.29 -33.15
N ALA A 638 9.07 -21.44 -33.55
CA ALA A 638 8.22 -20.31 -33.93
C ALA A 638 8.11 -19.25 -32.81
N LEU A 639 8.05 -19.66 -31.54
CA LEU A 639 8.09 -18.71 -30.42
C LEU A 639 9.45 -18.02 -30.28
N SER A 640 10.56 -18.72 -30.52
CA SER A 640 11.89 -18.11 -30.56
C SER A 640 11.98 -17.05 -31.65
N ASP A 641 11.55 -17.39 -32.87
CA ASP A 641 11.58 -16.50 -34.03
C ASP A 641 10.74 -15.24 -33.77
N ILE A 642 9.56 -15.39 -33.17
CA ILE A 642 8.70 -14.25 -32.79
C ILE A 642 9.42 -13.36 -31.77
N MET A 643 10.10 -13.93 -30.77
CA MET A 643 10.83 -13.14 -29.77
C MET A 643 12.02 -12.39 -30.38
N GLU A 644 12.70 -12.98 -31.36
CA GLU A 644 13.80 -12.35 -32.09
C GLU A 644 13.31 -11.22 -32.99
N GLU A 645 12.25 -11.46 -33.78
CA GLU A 645 11.63 -10.43 -34.62
C GLU A 645 11.09 -9.27 -33.78
N PHE A 646 10.34 -9.61 -32.72
CA PHE A 646 9.81 -8.62 -31.79
C PHE A 646 10.93 -7.78 -31.18
N GLY A 647 12.01 -8.42 -30.70
CA GLY A 647 13.16 -7.75 -30.11
C GLY A 647 13.93 -6.88 -31.11
N ARG A 648 14.03 -7.31 -32.37
CA ARG A 648 14.72 -6.59 -33.45
C ARG A 648 14.10 -5.23 -33.75
N PHE A 649 12.77 -5.15 -33.82
CA PHE A 649 12.07 -3.91 -34.15
C PHE A 649 11.71 -3.08 -32.93
N SER A 650 11.16 -3.71 -31.88
CA SER A 650 10.69 -2.98 -30.68
C SER A 650 11.82 -2.61 -29.71
N GLY A 651 13.00 -3.24 -29.83
CA GLY A 651 14.08 -3.15 -28.85
C GLY A 651 13.89 -4.04 -27.60
N LEU A 652 12.73 -4.70 -27.44
CA LEU A 652 12.40 -5.51 -26.28
C LEU A 652 12.95 -6.93 -26.41
N LYS A 653 14.17 -7.13 -25.90
CA LYS A 653 14.85 -8.42 -25.93
C LYS A 653 14.46 -9.33 -24.76
N LEU A 654 14.36 -10.63 -25.03
CA LEU A 654 14.12 -11.67 -24.04
C LEU A 654 15.25 -11.74 -22.99
N ASN A 655 14.87 -11.84 -21.72
CA ASN A 655 15.76 -12.13 -20.61
C ASN A 655 15.84 -13.64 -20.38
N ARG A 656 16.79 -14.30 -21.03
CA ARG A 656 16.94 -15.77 -21.00
C ARG A 656 17.21 -16.31 -19.58
N GLU A 657 17.91 -15.54 -18.73
CA GLU A 657 18.22 -15.94 -17.35
C GLU A 657 16.99 -15.98 -16.43
N LYS A 658 16.02 -15.09 -16.64
CA LYS A 658 14.79 -15.02 -15.81
C LYS A 658 13.59 -15.72 -16.42
N SER A 659 13.66 -15.99 -17.72
CA SER A 659 12.62 -16.72 -18.44
C SER A 659 12.74 -18.22 -18.16
N ARG A 660 11.59 -18.89 -18.07
CA ARG A 660 11.52 -20.32 -17.73
C ARG A 660 10.38 -20.99 -18.48
N VAL A 661 10.55 -22.27 -18.82
CA VAL A 661 9.49 -23.11 -19.42
C VAL A 661 9.06 -24.19 -18.44
N TYR A 662 7.76 -24.34 -18.26
CA TYR A 662 7.13 -25.34 -17.42
C TYR A 662 6.39 -26.35 -18.31
N PHE A 663 6.60 -27.63 -18.08
CA PHE A 663 6.01 -28.71 -18.90
C PHE A 663 5.08 -29.60 -18.07
N SER A 664 4.08 -30.19 -18.71
CA SER A 664 3.33 -31.30 -18.09
C SER A 664 4.23 -32.51 -17.85
N SER A 665 3.81 -33.39 -16.93
CA SER A 665 4.51 -34.65 -16.65
C SER A 665 4.69 -35.49 -17.93
N SER A 666 3.66 -35.51 -18.78
CA SER A 666 3.57 -36.23 -20.06
C SER A 666 4.48 -35.74 -21.19
N CYS A 667 5.21 -34.63 -21.04
CA CYS A 667 6.04 -34.09 -22.13
C CYS A 667 7.40 -34.78 -22.19
N PRO A 668 7.78 -35.44 -23.30
CA PRO A 668 9.15 -35.96 -23.49
C PRO A 668 10.11 -34.83 -23.88
N GLN A 669 11.42 -35.06 -23.69
CA GLN A 669 12.51 -34.17 -24.12
C GLN A 669 12.33 -32.72 -23.64
N LYS A 670 12.06 -32.53 -22.34
CA LYS A 670 11.73 -31.21 -21.77
C LYS A 670 12.90 -30.23 -21.91
N GLU A 671 14.12 -30.73 -21.69
CA GLU A 671 15.36 -29.98 -21.70
C GLU A 671 15.70 -29.51 -23.12
N GLU A 672 15.62 -30.40 -24.13
CA GLU A 672 15.82 -30.05 -25.55
C GLU A 672 14.84 -28.97 -26.02
N ARG A 673 13.55 -29.12 -25.67
CA ARG A 673 12.51 -28.13 -26.02
C ARG A 673 12.74 -26.77 -25.35
N ALA A 674 13.26 -26.76 -24.12
CA ALA A 674 13.62 -25.51 -23.43
C ALA A 674 14.85 -24.86 -24.07
N MET A 675 15.82 -25.66 -24.50
CA MET A 675 17.05 -25.21 -25.19
C MET A 675 16.74 -24.51 -26.52
N VAL A 676 15.70 -24.91 -27.26
CA VAL A 676 15.25 -24.22 -28.48
C VAL A 676 14.95 -22.74 -28.22
N LEU A 677 14.37 -22.41 -27.07
CA LEU A 677 14.13 -21.02 -26.65
C LEU A 677 15.34 -20.40 -25.93
N GLY A 678 16.41 -21.16 -25.72
CA GLY A 678 17.57 -20.79 -24.92
C GLY A 678 17.21 -20.38 -23.49
N VAL A 679 16.28 -21.10 -22.87
CA VAL A 679 15.85 -20.87 -21.48
C VAL A 679 15.88 -22.17 -20.69
N GLU A 680 15.96 -22.07 -19.37
CA GLU A 680 15.94 -23.24 -18.50
C GLU A 680 14.51 -23.74 -18.25
N LYS A 681 14.41 -25.05 -18.00
CA LYS A 681 13.21 -25.68 -17.47
C LYS A 681 12.97 -25.22 -16.03
N GLY A 682 11.73 -24.86 -15.72
CA GLY A 682 11.28 -24.55 -14.36
C GLY A 682 10.30 -25.58 -13.82
N GLU A 683 9.99 -25.46 -12.53
CA GLU A 683 9.00 -26.28 -11.83
C GLU A 683 7.86 -25.44 -11.27
N LEU A 684 6.65 -26.02 -11.25
CA LEU A 684 5.47 -25.42 -10.63
C LEU A 684 5.36 -25.93 -9.18
N PRO A 685 4.94 -25.10 -8.21
CA PRO A 685 4.40 -23.75 -8.39
C PRO A 685 5.45 -22.64 -8.55
N VAL A 686 5.11 -21.60 -9.33
CA VAL A 686 5.94 -20.40 -9.52
C VAL A 686 5.18 -19.14 -9.15
N LYS A 687 5.86 -18.10 -8.66
CA LYS A 687 5.26 -16.77 -8.47
C LYS A 687 4.89 -16.12 -9.82
N TYR A 688 3.61 -15.78 -10.01
CA TYR A 688 3.08 -15.04 -11.15
C TYR A 688 2.15 -13.92 -10.66
N LEU A 689 2.39 -12.68 -11.12
CA LEU A 689 1.63 -11.48 -10.70
C LEU A 689 1.52 -11.29 -9.18
N GLY A 690 2.47 -11.82 -8.40
CA GLY A 690 2.49 -11.69 -6.95
C GLY A 690 1.87 -12.84 -6.16
N VAL A 691 1.21 -13.81 -6.81
CA VAL A 691 0.62 -15.02 -6.18
C VAL A 691 1.27 -16.30 -6.74
N PRO A 692 1.23 -17.42 -6.01
CA PRO A 692 1.72 -18.71 -6.52
C PRO A 692 0.79 -19.24 -7.62
N LEU A 693 1.33 -19.52 -8.80
CA LEU A 693 0.67 -20.22 -9.91
C LEU A 693 0.81 -21.73 -9.70
N THR A 694 -0.25 -22.36 -9.20
CA THR A 694 -0.30 -23.79 -8.86
C THR A 694 -1.15 -24.57 -9.85
N VAL A 695 -0.81 -25.85 -10.06
CA VAL A 695 -1.64 -26.76 -10.87
C VAL A 695 -2.88 -27.24 -10.10
N ASN A 696 -2.73 -27.39 -8.78
CA ASN A 696 -3.77 -27.81 -7.84
C ASN A 696 -4.19 -26.66 -6.91
N TYR A 697 -4.99 -26.97 -5.89
CA TYR A 697 -5.31 -26.03 -4.81
C TYR A 697 -4.03 -25.50 -4.16
N ALA A 698 -3.96 -24.20 -3.93
CA ALA A 698 -2.85 -23.58 -3.21
C ALA A 698 -2.80 -24.14 -1.79
N ARG A 699 -1.74 -24.87 -1.45
CA ARG A 699 -1.53 -25.41 -0.11
C ARG A 699 -1.08 -24.30 0.83
N ASP A 700 -1.12 -24.57 2.12
CA ASP A 700 -0.65 -23.63 3.14
C ASP A 700 0.83 -23.23 2.89
N GLN A 701 1.66 -24.19 2.48
CA GLN A 701 3.06 -23.96 2.11
C GLN A 701 3.21 -23.03 0.89
N ASP A 702 2.33 -23.15 -0.11
CA ASP A 702 2.37 -22.30 -1.31
C ASP A 702 2.01 -20.84 -0.96
N CYS A 703 1.24 -20.65 0.12
CA CYS A 703 0.84 -19.33 0.64
C CYS A 703 1.79 -18.76 1.71
N GLN A 704 2.91 -19.43 2.02
CA GLN A 704 3.84 -19.00 3.06
C GLN A 704 4.41 -17.59 2.82
N SER A 705 4.57 -17.21 1.55
CA SER A 705 5.03 -15.87 1.17
C SER A 705 4.06 -14.75 1.61
N LEU A 706 2.75 -15.01 1.71
CA LEU A 706 1.78 -14.06 2.28
C LEU A 706 2.01 -13.88 3.79
N VAL A 707 2.29 -14.97 4.50
CA VAL A 707 2.57 -14.97 5.94
C VAL A 707 3.85 -14.19 6.22
N GLU A 708 4.94 -14.51 5.51
CA GLU A 708 6.22 -13.81 5.65
C GLU A 708 6.13 -12.32 5.28
N PHE A 709 5.36 -11.99 4.23
CA PHE A 709 5.13 -10.60 3.86
C PHE A 709 4.38 -9.84 4.97
N THR A 710 3.33 -10.45 5.52
CA THR A 710 2.56 -9.90 6.63
C THR A 710 3.47 -9.69 7.84
N LYS A 711 4.32 -10.69 8.14
CA LYS A 711 5.29 -10.67 9.24
C LYS A 711 6.25 -9.50 9.11
N LYS A 712 6.93 -9.37 7.97
CA LYS A 712 7.89 -8.29 7.69
C LYS A 712 7.26 -6.90 7.80
N ARG A 713 5.97 -6.76 7.44
CA ARG A 713 5.22 -5.50 7.61
C ARG A 713 4.92 -5.20 9.06
N VAL A 714 4.39 -6.18 9.80
CA VAL A 714 4.07 -6.07 11.21
C VAL A 714 5.31 -5.73 12.04
N GLU A 715 6.41 -6.47 11.85
CA GLU A 715 7.70 -6.23 12.51
C GLU A 715 8.23 -4.82 12.21
N GLY A 716 8.18 -4.40 10.93
CA GLY A 716 8.63 -3.07 10.52
C GLY A 716 7.79 -1.92 11.10
N TRP A 717 6.50 -2.13 11.36
CA TRP A 717 5.64 -1.12 11.98
C TRP A 717 5.75 -1.08 13.50
N GLN A 718 6.07 -2.21 14.13
CA GLN A 718 6.23 -2.28 15.58
C GLN A 718 7.38 -1.41 16.08
N ALA A 719 8.47 -1.30 15.30
CA ALA A 719 9.60 -0.42 15.59
C ALA A 719 9.24 1.08 15.59
N ALA A 720 8.07 1.47 15.06
CA ALA A 720 7.73 2.86 14.78
C ALA A 720 6.86 3.55 15.85
N GLY A 721 6.76 2.99 17.05
CA GLY A 721 6.11 3.64 18.21
C GLY A 721 4.61 3.94 18.06
N LEU A 722 3.90 3.17 17.21
CA LEU A 722 2.51 3.46 16.82
C LEU A 722 1.49 3.36 17.95
N SER A 723 0.53 4.28 17.96
CA SER A 723 -0.65 4.21 18.85
C SER A 723 -1.52 2.97 18.54
N PHE A 724 -2.51 2.68 19.38
CA PHE A 724 -3.53 1.67 19.07
C PHE A 724 -4.37 2.04 17.84
N GLY A 725 -4.70 3.33 17.67
CA GLY A 725 -5.46 3.82 16.51
C GLY A 725 -4.68 3.70 15.20
N GLY A 726 -3.40 4.11 15.20
CA GLY A 726 -2.50 3.96 14.05
C GLY A 726 -2.32 2.49 13.62
N ARG A 727 -2.26 1.55 14.58
CA ARG A 727 -2.21 0.11 14.26
C ARG A 727 -3.47 -0.39 13.59
N ILE A 728 -4.66 0.01 14.05
CA ILE A 728 -5.93 -0.31 13.38
C ILE A 728 -5.91 0.21 11.94
N GLU A 729 -5.40 1.43 11.72
CA GLU A 729 -5.36 2.02 10.39
C GLU A 729 -4.47 1.25 9.42
N LEU A 730 -3.30 0.79 9.87
CA LEU A 730 -2.39 -0.01 9.06
C LEU A 730 -2.98 -1.39 8.71
N LEU A 731 -3.62 -2.03 9.68
CA LEU A 731 -4.33 -3.30 9.43
C LEU A 731 -5.45 -3.12 8.40
N ARG A 732 -6.24 -2.04 8.54
CA ARG A 732 -7.37 -1.72 7.67
C ARG A 732 -6.96 -1.31 6.26
N SER A 733 -5.92 -0.49 6.12
CA SER A 733 -5.52 0.10 4.83
C SER A 733 -4.51 -0.76 4.07
N VAL A 734 -3.58 -1.42 4.77
CA VAL A 734 -2.48 -2.16 4.16
C VAL A 734 -2.75 -3.67 4.16
N ILE A 735 -2.89 -4.30 5.33
CA ILE A 735 -3.03 -5.77 5.41
C ILE A 735 -4.32 -6.24 4.73
N ALA A 736 -5.46 -5.58 5.01
CA ALA A 736 -6.70 -5.92 4.34
C ALA A 736 -6.62 -5.73 2.81
N GLY A 737 -5.87 -4.73 2.32
CA GLY A 737 -5.63 -4.52 0.89
C GLY A 737 -4.83 -5.66 0.24
N ILE A 738 -3.76 -6.11 0.91
CA ILE A 738 -2.95 -7.25 0.46
C ILE A 738 -3.78 -8.53 0.45
N ALA A 739 -4.48 -8.82 1.55
CA ALA A 739 -5.32 -9.99 1.66
C ALA A 739 -6.44 -9.99 0.60
N MET A 740 -7.05 -8.84 0.33
CA MET A 740 -8.07 -8.69 -0.72
C MET A 740 -7.53 -9.08 -2.10
N PHE A 741 -6.31 -8.68 -2.45
CA PHE A 741 -5.69 -9.05 -3.73
C PHE A 741 -5.51 -10.58 -3.85
N TRP A 742 -5.00 -11.21 -2.79
CA TRP A 742 -4.81 -12.67 -2.76
C TRP A 742 -6.14 -13.42 -2.83
N LEU A 743 -7.14 -13.00 -2.05
CA LEU A 743 -8.46 -13.63 -1.97
C LEU A 743 -9.24 -13.54 -3.29
N GLN A 744 -8.98 -12.54 -4.13
CA GLN A 744 -9.57 -12.42 -5.46
C GLN A 744 -8.84 -13.25 -6.52
N SER A 745 -7.56 -13.57 -6.30
CA SER A 745 -6.70 -14.20 -7.32
C SER A 745 -6.58 -15.70 -7.16
N ILE A 746 -6.62 -16.22 -5.93
CA ILE A 746 -6.50 -17.65 -5.62
C ILE A 746 -7.41 -18.07 -4.46
N GLN A 747 -7.71 -19.37 -4.37
CA GLN A 747 -8.41 -19.94 -3.23
C GLN A 747 -7.42 -20.22 -2.08
N ILE A 748 -7.37 -19.33 -1.08
CA ILE A 748 -6.46 -19.45 0.08
C ILE A 748 -7.00 -20.47 1.10
N PRO A 749 -6.15 -21.37 1.67
CA PRO A 749 -6.53 -22.22 2.81
C PRO A 749 -7.03 -21.43 4.02
N VAL A 750 -7.96 -22.03 4.78
CA VAL A 750 -8.44 -21.42 6.04
C VAL A 750 -7.32 -21.34 7.08
N ALA A 751 -6.41 -22.32 7.11
CA ALA A 751 -5.25 -22.33 8.01
C ALA A 751 -4.38 -21.07 7.83
N THR A 752 -4.06 -20.70 6.59
CA THR A 752 -3.28 -19.50 6.26
C THR A 752 -4.02 -18.23 6.71
N ILE A 753 -5.35 -18.17 6.52
CA ILE A 753 -6.17 -17.03 6.97
C ILE A 753 -6.08 -16.87 8.48
N THR A 754 -6.24 -17.96 9.24
CA THR A 754 -6.15 -17.94 10.70
C THR A 754 -4.78 -17.48 11.17
N LYS A 755 -3.69 -17.92 10.53
CA LYS A 755 -2.31 -17.47 10.84
C LYS A 755 -2.17 -15.95 10.64
N VAL A 756 -2.64 -15.42 9.52
CA VAL A 756 -2.59 -13.97 9.23
C VAL A 756 -3.43 -13.17 10.21
N GLU A 757 -4.65 -13.61 10.53
CA GLU A 757 -5.51 -12.93 11.52
C GLU A 757 -4.89 -12.95 12.92
N SER A 758 -4.26 -14.06 13.34
CA SER A 758 -3.54 -14.14 14.61
C SER A 758 -2.43 -13.10 14.69
N MET A 759 -1.58 -13.02 13.65
CA MET A 759 -0.49 -12.03 13.61
C MET A 759 -1.01 -10.59 13.64
N CYS A 760 -2.18 -10.33 13.02
CA CYS A 760 -2.82 -9.02 13.08
C CYS A 760 -3.32 -8.69 14.49
N ALA A 761 -3.88 -9.68 15.20
CA ALA A 761 -4.29 -9.53 16.59
C ALA A 761 -3.08 -9.27 17.49
N ASP A 762 -2.02 -10.07 17.38
CA ASP A 762 -0.79 -9.92 18.17
C ASP A 762 -0.13 -8.56 17.93
N PHE A 763 -0.11 -8.10 16.67
CA PHE A 763 0.35 -6.74 16.32
C PHE A 763 -0.48 -5.65 17.00
N LEU A 764 -1.81 -5.78 16.94
CA LEU A 764 -2.75 -4.82 17.53
C LEU A 764 -2.63 -4.75 19.06
N TRP A 765 -2.18 -5.82 19.71
CA TRP A 765 -2.00 -5.88 21.17
C TRP A 765 -0.54 -5.88 21.63
N ARG A 766 0.45 -5.73 20.71
CA ARG A 766 1.90 -5.76 21.02
C ARG A 766 2.33 -7.06 21.73
N GLY A 767 1.69 -8.18 21.39
CA GLY A 767 1.94 -9.47 22.06
C GLY A 767 1.56 -9.50 23.55
N GLY A 768 0.80 -8.51 24.02
CA GLY A 768 0.19 -8.48 25.35
C GLY A 768 -1.21 -9.10 25.37
N ILE A 769 -1.93 -8.91 26.47
CA ILE A 769 -3.27 -9.50 26.68
C ILE A 769 -4.29 -8.96 25.65
N HIS A 770 -4.97 -9.88 24.95
CA HIS A 770 -6.02 -9.56 23.99
C HIS A 770 -7.33 -9.22 24.72
N ALA A 771 -7.53 -7.94 25.07
CA ALA A 771 -8.70 -7.52 25.85
C ALA A 771 -10.05 -7.69 25.12
N ILE A 772 -10.03 -7.70 23.79
CA ILE A 772 -11.21 -7.82 22.92
C ILE A 772 -10.88 -8.87 21.86
N SER A 773 -11.82 -9.79 21.60
CA SER A 773 -11.63 -10.83 20.59
C SER A 773 -11.49 -10.25 19.18
N TRP A 774 -10.73 -10.93 18.33
CA TRP A 774 -10.58 -10.53 16.93
C TRP A 774 -11.92 -10.46 16.18
N THR A 775 -12.82 -11.41 16.45
CA THR A 775 -14.16 -11.45 15.86
C THR A 775 -14.99 -10.22 16.22
N GLN A 776 -14.93 -9.74 17.47
CA GLN A 776 -15.62 -8.52 17.89
C GLN A 776 -14.98 -7.27 17.26
N LEU A 777 -13.65 -7.21 17.17
CA LEU A 777 -12.95 -6.11 16.50
C LEU A 777 -13.32 -5.99 15.01
N CYS A 778 -13.58 -7.13 14.35
CA CYS A 778 -13.99 -7.19 12.95
C CYS A 778 -15.46 -6.80 12.68
N ARG A 779 -16.26 -6.49 13.71
CA ARG A 779 -17.62 -6.02 13.50
C ARG A 779 -17.63 -4.57 12.97
N PRO A 780 -18.68 -4.17 12.20
CA PRO A 780 -18.95 -2.76 11.94
C PRO A 780 -19.00 -1.94 13.22
N ARG A 781 -18.77 -0.63 13.09
CA ARG A 781 -18.80 0.28 14.25
C ARG A 781 -20.20 0.35 14.87
N GLU A 782 -21.21 0.24 14.02
CA GLU A 782 -22.62 0.22 14.36
C GLU A 782 -22.99 -1.03 15.17
N GLU A 783 -22.26 -2.13 14.99
CA GLU A 783 -22.47 -3.44 15.63
C GLU A 783 -21.46 -3.71 16.76
N GLY A 784 -20.85 -2.65 17.30
CA GLY A 784 -19.95 -2.72 18.44
C GLY A 784 -18.54 -3.27 18.16
N GLY A 785 -18.05 -3.12 16.92
CA GLY A 785 -16.64 -3.36 16.57
C GLY A 785 -15.87 -2.08 16.25
N VAL A 786 -14.63 -2.23 15.76
CA VAL A 786 -13.77 -1.10 15.36
C VAL A 786 -13.76 -0.86 13.85
N GLY A 787 -14.43 -1.72 13.07
CA GLY A 787 -14.49 -1.67 11.61
C GLY A 787 -13.30 -2.33 10.90
N LEU A 788 -12.60 -3.27 11.56
CA LEU A 788 -11.70 -4.19 10.85
C LEU A 788 -12.53 -5.19 10.04
N ARG A 789 -11.95 -5.82 9.02
CA ARG A 789 -12.66 -6.82 8.21
C ARG A 789 -12.13 -8.21 8.51
N SER A 790 -13.03 -9.14 8.81
CA SER A 790 -12.67 -10.57 8.88
C SER A 790 -12.24 -11.06 7.51
N LEU A 791 -11.07 -11.68 7.44
CA LEU A 791 -10.53 -12.26 6.20
C LEU A 791 -11.36 -13.46 5.74
N ARG A 792 -12.00 -14.17 6.66
CA ARG A 792 -12.95 -15.26 6.35
C ARG A 792 -14.18 -14.73 5.60
N ALA A 793 -14.81 -13.67 6.12
CA ALA A 793 -15.93 -13.03 5.42
C ALA A 793 -15.49 -12.38 4.10
N MET A 794 -14.28 -11.82 4.03
CA MET A 794 -13.72 -11.29 2.78
C MET A 794 -13.50 -12.39 1.73
N LYS A 795 -13.12 -13.61 2.15
CA LYS A 795 -12.97 -14.76 1.25
C LYS A 795 -14.30 -15.13 0.60
N GLU A 796 -15.38 -15.24 1.37
CA GLU A 796 -16.70 -15.55 0.81
C GLU A 796 -17.21 -14.41 -0.08
N ALA A 797 -17.01 -13.15 0.31
CA ALA A 797 -17.35 -12.00 -0.52
C ALA A 797 -16.55 -11.98 -1.84
N ALA A 798 -15.27 -12.37 -1.82
CA ALA A 798 -14.47 -12.50 -3.03
C ALA A 798 -15.01 -13.59 -3.97
N ARG A 799 -15.54 -14.70 -3.43
CA ARG A 799 -16.19 -15.76 -4.24
C ARG A 799 -17.49 -15.29 -4.87
N VAL A 800 -18.33 -14.58 -4.12
CA VAL A 800 -19.57 -13.98 -4.66
C VAL A 800 -19.23 -12.93 -5.72
N LYS A 801 -18.18 -12.11 -5.51
CA LYS A 801 -17.65 -11.20 -6.54
C LYS A 801 -17.23 -11.95 -7.80
N MET A 802 -16.49 -13.05 -7.68
CA MET A 802 -16.10 -13.86 -8.84
C MET A 802 -17.33 -14.42 -9.57
N ALA A 803 -18.35 -14.87 -8.84
CA ALA A 803 -19.60 -15.34 -9.43
C ALA A 803 -20.37 -14.22 -10.14
N TRP A 804 -20.41 -13.03 -9.54
CA TRP A 804 -20.95 -11.82 -10.19
C TRP A 804 -20.21 -11.49 -11.48
N GLN A 805 -18.87 -11.48 -11.48
CA GLN A 805 -18.06 -11.20 -12.66
C GLN A 805 -18.26 -12.25 -13.76
N PHE A 806 -18.38 -13.52 -13.37
CA PHE A 806 -18.69 -14.61 -14.29
C PHE A 806 -20.04 -14.43 -14.98
N VAL A 807 -21.10 -14.16 -14.21
CA VAL A 807 -22.48 -14.01 -14.71
C VAL A 807 -22.66 -12.71 -15.51
N SER A 808 -22.05 -11.62 -15.06
CA SER A 808 -22.08 -10.32 -15.75
C SER A 808 -21.34 -10.35 -17.09
N GLY A 809 -20.37 -11.25 -17.24
CA GLY A 809 -19.60 -11.44 -18.47
C GLY A 809 -18.71 -10.25 -18.81
N GLY A 810 -18.24 -10.22 -20.07
CA GLY A 810 -17.49 -9.09 -20.63
C GLY A 810 -15.98 -9.14 -20.41
N SER A 811 -15.47 -10.02 -19.54
CA SER A 811 -14.04 -10.26 -19.36
C SER A 811 -13.56 -11.50 -20.13
N LEU A 812 -12.27 -11.53 -20.51
CA LEU A 812 -11.69 -12.67 -21.23
C LEU A 812 -11.82 -13.96 -20.42
N TRP A 813 -11.63 -13.86 -19.10
CA TRP A 813 -11.78 -14.95 -18.17
C TRP A 813 -13.22 -15.48 -18.11
N ALA A 814 -14.22 -14.59 -17.94
CA ALA A 814 -15.62 -15.00 -17.82
C ALA A 814 -16.09 -15.73 -19.09
N ASP A 815 -15.80 -15.16 -20.27
CA ASP A 815 -16.20 -15.74 -21.56
C ASP A 815 -15.51 -17.09 -21.81
N TRP A 816 -14.21 -17.20 -21.49
CA TRP A 816 -13.46 -18.44 -21.63
C TRP A 816 -13.98 -19.52 -20.68
N MET A 817 -14.27 -19.17 -19.42
CA MET A 817 -14.83 -20.08 -18.43
C MET A 817 -16.22 -20.57 -18.85
N ALA A 818 -17.08 -19.68 -19.36
CA ALA A 818 -18.40 -20.03 -19.84
C ALA A 818 -18.33 -21.00 -21.03
N SER A 819 -17.47 -20.72 -22.01
CA SER A 819 -17.24 -21.61 -23.16
C SER A 819 -16.71 -22.98 -22.73
N ARG A 820 -15.79 -23.02 -21.76
CA ARG A 820 -15.20 -24.27 -21.25
C ARG A 820 -16.20 -25.14 -20.49
N TYR A 821 -16.98 -24.54 -19.60
CA TYR A 821 -17.75 -25.26 -18.59
C TYR A 821 -19.26 -25.28 -18.84
N LEU A 822 -19.87 -24.16 -19.23
CA LEU A 822 -21.32 -24.11 -19.45
C LEU A 822 -21.70 -24.79 -20.76
N ARG A 823 -20.93 -24.61 -21.83
CA ARG A 823 -21.25 -25.11 -23.18
C ARG A 823 -22.69 -24.74 -23.59
N ARG A 824 -23.63 -25.68 -23.57
CA ARG A 824 -25.07 -25.47 -23.88
C ARG A 824 -25.97 -25.44 -22.62
N SER A 825 -25.41 -25.63 -21.44
CA SER A 825 -26.12 -25.66 -20.16
C SER A 825 -26.29 -24.27 -19.57
N ASN A 826 -27.35 -24.07 -18.79
CA ASN A 826 -27.59 -22.81 -18.07
C ASN A 826 -26.77 -22.78 -16.76
N PHE A 827 -26.27 -21.59 -16.39
CA PHE A 827 -25.51 -21.37 -15.17
C PHE A 827 -26.24 -21.81 -13.90
N TRP A 828 -27.56 -21.66 -13.82
CA TRP A 828 -28.36 -21.96 -12.63
C TRP A 828 -28.59 -23.46 -12.44
N THR A 829 -28.76 -24.20 -13.54
CA THR A 829 -29.18 -25.61 -13.52
C THR A 829 -28.05 -26.60 -13.69
N ILE A 830 -26.88 -26.19 -14.21
CA ILE A 830 -25.76 -27.12 -14.41
C ILE A 830 -25.34 -27.74 -13.07
N ARG A 831 -25.34 -29.09 -13.02
CA ARG A 831 -24.94 -29.85 -11.83
C ARG A 831 -23.43 -29.78 -11.63
N ILE A 832 -23.00 -29.79 -10.38
CA ILE A 832 -21.56 -29.73 -10.05
C ILE A 832 -20.92 -31.07 -10.44
N ASP A 833 -20.00 -31.03 -11.41
CA ASP A 833 -19.26 -32.20 -11.89
C ASP A 833 -17.88 -32.34 -11.22
N GLY A 834 -17.41 -33.58 -11.07
CA GLY A 834 -16.08 -33.89 -10.52
C GLY A 834 -14.92 -33.23 -11.27
N ASN A 835 -15.03 -33.11 -12.60
CA ASN A 835 -14.01 -32.58 -13.51
C ASN A 835 -13.90 -31.05 -13.50
N PHE A 836 -14.91 -30.35 -12.98
CA PHE A 836 -14.90 -28.89 -12.88
C PHE A 836 -13.74 -28.39 -12.02
N SER A 837 -13.27 -27.17 -12.30
CA SER A 837 -12.24 -26.55 -11.47
C SER A 837 -12.76 -26.17 -10.10
N VAL A 838 -11.85 -26.11 -9.12
CA VAL A 838 -12.22 -25.67 -7.77
C VAL A 838 -12.78 -24.26 -7.82
N THR A 839 -12.23 -23.40 -8.66
CA THR A 839 -12.74 -22.05 -8.92
C THR A 839 -14.17 -22.10 -9.45
N PHE A 840 -14.44 -22.89 -10.50
CA PHE A 840 -15.79 -23.00 -11.03
C PHE A 840 -16.77 -23.61 -10.03
N LYS A 841 -16.38 -24.67 -9.30
CA LYS A 841 -17.17 -25.25 -8.20
C LYS A 841 -17.50 -24.20 -7.13
N ALA A 842 -16.54 -23.35 -6.75
CA ALA A 842 -16.76 -22.28 -5.79
C ALA A 842 -17.76 -21.24 -6.32
N ILE A 843 -17.67 -20.88 -7.60
CA ILE A 843 -18.65 -20.01 -8.27
C ILE A 843 -20.05 -20.62 -8.22
N LEU A 844 -20.20 -21.91 -8.57
CA LEU A 844 -21.50 -22.59 -8.55
C LEU A 844 -22.10 -22.68 -7.13
N LYS A 845 -21.26 -22.83 -6.11
CA LYS A 845 -21.70 -22.82 -4.69
C LYS A 845 -22.23 -21.45 -4.24
N CYS A 846 -21.89 -20.36 -4.93
CA CYS A 846 -22.38 -19.03 -4.61
C CYS A 846 -23.77 -18.72 -5.20
N ARG A 847 -24.38 -19.60 -6.00
CA ARG A 847 -25.70 -19.36 -6.63
C ARG A 847 -26.78 -18.89 -5.66
N PRO A 848 -27.01 -19.52 -4.48
CA PRO A 848 -28.10 -19.11 -3.60
C PRO A 848 -27.94 -17.68 -3.10
N VAL A 849 -26.71 -17.32 -2.71
CA VAL A 849 -26.39 -15.95 -2.27
C VAL A 849 -26.53 -14.96 -3.44
N LEU A 850 -26.06 -15.36 -4.63
CA LEU A 850 -26.08 -14.51 -5.80
C LEU A 850 -27.51 -14.22 -6.29
N GLN A 851 -28.40 -15.22 -6.32
CA GLN A 851 -29.80 -15.07 -6.73
C GLN A 851 -30.52 -13.98 -5.92
N THR A 852 -30.30 -13.92 -4.61
CA THR A 852 -30.90 -12.89 -3.74
C THR A 852 -30.35 -11.47 -3.94
N ALA A 853 -29.24 -11.33 -4.67
CA ALA A 853 -28.46 -10.09 -4.74
C ALA A 853 -28.37 -9.48 -6.15
N ILE A 854 -28.92 -10.13 -7.16
CA ILE A 854 -28.87 -9.69 -8.55
C ILE A 854 -30.26 -9.64 -9.17
N CYS A 855 -30.42 -8.77 -10.16
CA CYS A 855 -31.60 -8.75 -11.01
C CYS A 855 -31.21 -8.46 -12.46
N ARG A 856 -32.10 -8.76 -13.39
CA ARG A 856 -31.96 -8.43 -14.81
C ARG A 856 -32.66 -7.13 -15.14
N SER A 857 -31.94 -6.24 -15.82
CA SER A 857 -32.55 -5.12 -16.55
C SER A 857 -32.91 -5.58 -17.95
N MET A 858 -34.19 -5.50 -18.27
CA MET A 858 -34.77 -6.02 -19.51
C MET A 858 -34.62 -5.04 -20.66
N ARG A 859 -34.24 -5.58 -21.82
CA ARG A 859 -33.98 -4.87 -23.08
C ARG A 859 -34.68 -5.63 -24.22
N ASP A 860 -33.92 -6.32 -25.06
CA ASP A 860 -34.44 -7.17 -26.13
C ASP A 860 -34.85 -8.57 -25.62
N GLY A 861 -34.51 -8.92 -24.38
CA GLY A 861 -34.84 -10.19 -23.74
C GLY A 861 -34.14 -11.41 -24.34
N SER A 862 -33.25 -11.23 -25.33
CA SER A 862 -32.61 -12.32 -26.07
C SER A 862 -31.58 -13.07 -25.22
N SER A 863 -31.05 -12.39 -24.21
CA SER A 863 -29.97 -12.90 -23.37
C SER A 863 -30.42 -13.30 -21.97
N THR A 864 -31.73 -13.21 -21.69
CA THR A 864 -32.34 -13.49 -20.38
C THR A 864 -33.21 -14.75 -20.46
N ASP A 865 -32.95 -15.69 -19.57
CA ASP A 865 -33.75 -16.92 -19.46
C ASP A 865 -35.12 -16.62 -18.83
N LEU A 866 -36.19 -17.06 -19.49
CA LEU A 866 -37.56 -16.77 -19.06
C LEU A 866 -37.87 -17.34 -17.68
N TRP A 867 -37.36 -18.54 -17.37
CA TRP A 867 -37.73 -19.27 -16.15
C TRP A 867 -36.72 -19.09 -15.02
N LEU A 868 -35.44 -19.03 -15.35
CA LEU A 868 -34.35 -19.20 -14.38
C LEU A 868 -33.66 -17.89 -14.00
N ASP A 869 -33.64 -16.88 -14.87
CA ASP A 869 -33.00 -15.61 -14.55
C ASP A 869 -33.94 -14.73 -13.68
N PRO A 870 -33.41 -13.96 -12.72
CA PRO A 870 -34.22 -13.09 -11.86
C PRO A 870 -34.55 -11.77 -12.57
N TRP A 871 -35.61 -11.76 -13.37
CA TRP A 871 -36.11 -10.56 -14.06
C TRP A 871 -37.44 -10.03 -13.51
N LEU A 872 -38.15 -10.80 -12.66
CA LEU A 872 -39.37 -10.37 -11.97
C LEU A 872 -39.00 -9.67 -10.64
N GLY A 873 -38.38 -8.48 -10.74
CA GLY A 873 -37.75 -7.81 -9.61
C GLY A 873 -36.43 -8.49 -9.25
N ASN A 874 -36.34 -9.12 -8.07
CA ASN A 874 -35.16 -9.89 -7.63
C ASN A 874 -35.43 -11.41 -7.57
N ARG A 875 -36.47 -11.88 -8.26
CA ARG A 875 -36.89 -13.29 -8.30
C ARG A 875 -36.98 -13.79 -9.73
N SER A 876 -36.75 -15.09 -9.90
CA SER A 876 -37.06 -15.79 -11.15
C SER A 876 -38.53 -16.17 -11.21
N LEU A 877 -39.04 -16.43 -12.41
CA LEU A 877 -40.41 -16.89 -12.61
C LEU A 877 -40.67 -18.24 -11.90
N LEU A 878 -39.67 -19.13 -11.89
CA LEU A 878 -39.72 -20.41 -11.17
C LEU A 878 -39.85 -20.21 -9.65
N GLU A 879 -39.11 -19.26 -9.07
CA GLU A 879 -39.20 -18.92 -7.65
C GLU A 879 -40.56 -18.31 -7.28
N TYR A 880 -41.17 -17.55 -8.19
CA TYR A 880 -42.50 -16.95 -7.98
C TYR A 880 -43.62 -18.01 -8.00
N LEU A 881 -43.58 -18.96 -8.95
CA LEU A 881 -44.65 -19.96 -9.15
C LEU A 881 -44.49 -21.26 -8.33
N GLY A 882 -43.30 -21.51 -7.77
CA GLY A 882 -43.01 -22.66 -6.92
C GLY A 882 -42.74 -23.99 -7.68
N PRO A 883 -42.27 -25.03 -6.96
CA PRO A 883 -41.72 -26.26 -7.56
C PRO A 883 -42.76 -27.21 -8.20
N LEU A 884 -44.05 -26.94 -8.07
CA LEU A 884 -45.10 -27.75 -8.71
C LEU A 884 -45.15 -27.56 -10.24
N HIS A 885 -44.53 -26.49 -10.76
CA HIS A 885 -44.37 -26.21 -12.19
C HIS A 885 -43.02 -26.72 -12.77
N ASP A 886 -42.28 -27.57 -12.01
CA ASP A 886 -40.94 -28.08 -12.37
C ASP A 886 -40.96 -29.21 -13.41
N ARG A 887 -42.14 -29.73 -13.76
CA ARG A 887 -42.29 -30.76 -14.81
C ARG A 887 -42.29 -30.07 -16.18
N GLU A 888 -41.09 -29.98 -16.79
CA GLU A 888 -40.79 -29.37 -18.11
C GLU A 888 -40.37 -27.88 -18.15
N ALA A 889 -39.66 -27.35 -17.15
CA ALA A 889 -38.99 -26.02 -17.23
C ALA A 889 -37.87 -25.93 -18.31
N SER A 890 -37.88 -26.84 -19.29
CA SER A 890 -36.74 -27.36 -20.05
C SER A 890 -36.83 -27.05 -21.55
N ARG A 891 -36.49 -25.82 -21.95
CA ARG A 891 -36.08 -25.53 -23.35
C ARG A 891 -35.29 -24.24 -23.57
N GLY A 892 -34.69 -23.65 -22.52
CA GLY A 892 -33.85 -22.45 -22.68
C GLY A 892 -34.59 -21.26 -23.31
N LEU A 893 -35.90 -21.17 -23.04
CA LEU A 893 -36.78 -20.12 -23.52
C LEU A 893 -36.28 -18.75 -23.04
N LYS A 894 -36.36 -17.75 -23.92
CA LYS A 894 -35.86 -16.40 -23.66
C LYS A 894 -37.01 -15.43 -23.45
N CYS A 895 -36.77 -14.38 -22.67
CA CYS A 895 -37.76 -13.32 -22.49
C CYS A 895 -38.14 -12.64 -23.80
N SER A 896 -37.28 -12.71 -24.84
CA SER A 896 -37.61 -12.25 -26.20
C SER A 896 -38.84 -12.93 -26.81
N LEU A 897 -39.32 -14.04 -26.27
CA LEU A 897 -40.58 -14.67 -26.69
C LEU A 897 -41.81 -13.85 -26.32
N ILE A 898 -41.72 -13.10 -25.22
CA ILE A 898 -42.82 -12.30 -24.65
C ILE A 898 -42.49 -10.80 -24.69
N ILE A 899 -41.53 -10.39 -25.53
CA ILE A 899 -41.20 -8.99 -25.80
C ILE A 899 -41.33 -8.77 -27.31
N ARG A 900 -42.19 -7.84 -27.72
CA ARG A 900 -42.32 -7.39 -29.11
C ARG A 900 -42.42 -5.87 -29.16
N ASP A 901 -41.75 -5.28 -30.14
CA ASP A 901 -41.74 -3.83 -30.38
C ASP A 901 -41.39 -2.99 -29.14
N GLY A 902 -40.48 -3.51 -28.31
CA GLY A 902 -40.04 -2.85 -27.07
C GLY A 902 -41.05 -2.89 -25.91
N ALA A 903 -42.10 -3.72 -26.00
CA ALA A 903 -43.12 -3.87 -24.97
C ALA A 903 -43.30 -5.34 -24.56
N TRP A 904 -43.67 -5.56 -23.29
CA TRP A 904 -44.10 -6.87 -22.81
C TRP A 904 -45.41 -7.28 -23.47
N ARG A 905 -45.47 -8.53 -23.92
CA ARG A 905 -46.65 -9.23 -24.45
C ARG A 905 -46.82 -10.56 -23.71
N PRO A 906 -47.21 -10.53 -22.41
CA PRO A 906 -47.40 -11.74 -21.61
C PRO A 906 -48.38 -12.73 -22.26
N GLU A 907 -49.34 -12.24 -23.05
CA GLU A 907 -50.37 -13.03 -23.75
C GLU A 907 -49.78 -14.00 -24.78
N LEU A 908 -48.54 -13.76 -25.23
CA LEU A 908 -47.81 -14.68 -26.11
C LEU A 908 -47.37 -15.96 -25.38
N TYR A 909 -47.63 -16.06 -24.08
CA TYR A 909 -47.40 -17.22 -23.24
C TYR A 909 -48.58 -17.44 -22.30
N THR A 910 -48.76 -18.67 -21.79
CA THR A 910 -49.90 -19.03 -20.94
C THR A 910 -49.68 -18.60 -19.48
N PHE A 911 -49.65 -17.30 -19.21
CA PHE A 911 -49.61 -16.74 -17.84
C PHE A 911 -51.02 -16.47 -17.30
N THR A 912 -51.15 -16.42 -15.96
CA THR A 912 -52.38 -15.91 -15.33
C THR A 912 -52.54 -14.41 -15.58
N ALA A 913 -53.78 -13.91 -15.60
CA ALA A 913 -54.04 -12.49 -15.83
C ALA A 913 -53.32 -11.57 -14.83
N GLN A 914 -53.26 -11.98 -13.55
CA GLN A 914 -52.55 -11.25 -12.50
C GLN A 914 -51.04 -11.15 -12.78
N LEU A 915 -50.40 -12.28 -13.11
CA LEU A 915 -48.97 -12.30 -13.42
C LEU A 915 -48.66 -11.52 -14.71
N GLY A 916 -49.54 -11.58 -15.71
CA GLY A 916 -49.43 -10.79 -16.93
C GLY A 916 -49.38 -9.28 -16.64
N GLU A 917 -50.22 -8.80 -15.73
CA GLU A 917 -50.22 -7.39 -15.32
C GLU A 917 -48.95 -7.02 -14.55
N GLU A 918 -48.48 -7.88 -13.62
CA GLU A 918 -47.21 -7.68 -12.92
C GLU A 918 -46.02 -7.57 -13.91
N ILE A 919 -45.96 -8.43 -14.93
CA ILE A 919 -44.92 -8.39 -15.96
C ILE A 919 -44.94 -7.05 -16.72
N ARG A 920 -46.13 -6.53 -17.05
CA ARG A 920 -46.29 -5.25 -17.78
C ARG A 920 -45.77 -4.05 -17.00
N THR A 921 -45.71 -4.12 -15.67
CA THR A 921 -45.14 -3.03 -14.85
C THR A 921 -43.62 -2.91 -14.93
N ILE A 922 -42.92 -3.92 -15.45
CA ILE A 922 -41.45 -3.95 -15.53
C ILE A 922 -40.98 -3.09 -16.70
N SER A 923 -40.12 -2.11 -16.43
CA SER A 923 -39.60 -1.24 -17.49
C SER A 923 -38.66 -1.98 -18.45
N ILE A 924 -38.88 -1.78 -19.75
CA ILE A 924 -37.96 -2.18 -20.83
C ILE A 924 -37.30 -0.90 -21.34
N ASP A 925 -35.98 -0.86 -21.36
CA ASP A 925 -35.25 0.31 -21.86
C ASP A 925 -34.69 0.03 -23.27
N THR A 926 -35.32 0.64 -24.26
CA THR A 926 -35.07 0.45 -25.70
C THR A 926 -33.81 1.15 -26.23
N SER A 927 -33.10 1.91 -25.39
CA SER A 927 -31.88 2.66 -25.81
C SER A 927 -30.64 1.77 -26.01
N GLN A 928 -30.66 0.53 -25.51
CA GLN A 928 -29.55 -0.43 -25.61
C GLN A 928 -30.02 -1.75 -26.18
N THR A 929 -29.09 -2.48 -26.79
CA THR A 929 -29.40 -3.68 -27.58
C THR A 929 -29.34 -5.00 -26.82
N ARG A 930 -28.87 -5.04 -25.55
CA ARG A 930 -28.67 -6.30 -24.82
C ARG A 930 -28.96 -6.16 -23.34
N ASP A 931 -29.66 -7.15 -22.77
CA ASP A 931 -29.97 -7.20 -21.33
C ASP A 931 -28.71 -7.14 -20.46
N THR A 932 -28.84 -6.50 -19.29
CA THR A 932 -27.72 -6.33 -18.35
C THR A 932 -28.06 -6.87 -16.97
N TRP A 933 -27.04 -7.37 -16.28
CA TRP A 933 -27.15 -7.70 -14.87
C TRP A 933 -26.99 -6.45 -14.01
N ASN A 934 -27.85 -6.31 -13.02
CA ASN A 934 -27.77 -5.28 -12.00
C ASN A 934 -27.51 -5.89 -10.63
N TRP A 935 -26.71 -5.19 -9.84
CA TRP A 935 -26.51 -5.55 -8.45
C TRP A 935 -27.61 -4.91 -7.59
N ALA A 936 -28.45 -5.74 -6.97
CA ALA A 936 -29.57 -5.34 -6.12
C ALA A 936 -29.24 -5.46 -4.61
N GLY A 937 -28.00 -5.79 -4.25
CA GLY A 937 -27.64 -6.11 -2.87
C GLY A 937 -28.01 -5.01 -1.87
N HIS A 938 -28.90 -5.33 -0.94
CA HIS A 938 -29.46 -4.55 0.17
C HIS A 938 -29.58 -3.02 -0.05
N ALA A 939 -30.83 -2.56 -0.09
CA ALA A 939 -31.28 -1.16 -0.29
C ALA A 939 -30.68 -0.11 0.67
N SER A 940 -30.01 -0.49 1.76
CA SER A 940 -29.37 0.43 2.70
C SER A 940 -28.13 1.15 2.15
N SER A 941 -27.73 0.88 0.91
CA SER A 941 -26.56 1.47 0.26
C SER A 941 -26.84 2.33 -0.97
N GLY A 942 -28.08 2.81 -1.19
CA GLY A 942 -28.39 3.94 -2.11
C GLY A 942 -27.85 3.87 -3.55
N GLY A 943 -27.34 2.71 -3.98
CA GLY A 943 -26.64 2.52 -5.24
C GLY A 943 -27.49 1.69 -6.18
N LEU A 944 -28.29 2.37 -7.00
CA LEU A 944 -28.97 1.75 -8.14
C LEU A 944 -27.93 1.03 -9.04
N GLY A 945 -28.02 -0.30 -9.10
CA GLY A 945 -27.52 -1.15 -10.19
C GLY A 945 -26.02 -1.51 -10.24
N ARG A 946 -25.12 -0.91 -9.43
CA ARG A 946 -23.67 -1.17 -9.53
C ARG A 946 -23.10 -2.02 -8.40
N PHE A 947 -22.32 -3.04 -8.76
CA PHE A 947 -21.63 -3.89 -7.78
C PHE A 947 -20.66 -3.09 -6.91
N SER A 948 -20.73 -3.29 -5.58
CA SER A 948 -19.70 -2.83 -4.66
C SER A 948 -19.22 -4.00 -3.79
N PHE A 949 -17.91 -4.05 -3.53
CA PHE A 949 -17.39 -5.08 -2.61
C PHE A 949 -17.90 -4.87 -1.19
N LYS A 950 -18.24 -3.63 -0.80
CA LYS A 950 -18.79 -3.31 0.52
C LYS A 950 -20.16 -3.97 0.70
N SER A 951 -21.09 -3.76 -0.22
CA SER A 951 -22.43 -4.38 -0.20
C SER A 951 -22.35 -5.90 -0.25
N CYS A 952 -21.44 -6.46 -1.06
CA CYS A 952 -21.20 -7.90 -1.12
C CYS A 952 -20.65 -8.46 0.20
N TYR A 953 -19.75 -7.73 0.86
CA TYR A 953 -19.24 -8.10 2.18
C TYR A 953 -20.34 -8.08 3.25
N ASP A 954 -21.18 -7.05 3.23
CA ASP A 954 -22.33 -6.89 4.14
C ASP A 954 -23.44 -7.93 3.92
N LEU A 955 -23.46 -8.60 2.77
CA LEU A 955 -24.37 -9.70 2.45
C LEU A 955 -23.90 -11.04 3.05
N VAL A 956 -22.60 -11.31 3.05
CA VAL A 956 -22.05 -12.63 3.45
C VAL A 956 -21.54 -12.69 4.88
N ARG A 957 -21.31 -11.54 5.52
CA ARG A 957 -20.84 -11.50 6.91
C ARG A 957 -21.95 -11.87 7.87
N THR A 958 -21.57 -12.37 9.04
CA THR A 958 -22.47 -12.45 10.19
C THR A 958 -22.88 -11.04 10.62
N ARG A 959 -24.18 -10.82 10.77
CA ARG A 959 -24.74 -9.56 11.29
C ARG A 959 -25.02 -9.69 12.78
N HIS A 960 -24.83 -8.59 13.49
CA HIS A 960 -25.18 -8.43 14.89
C HIS A 960 -26.09 -7.21 15.05
N ASP A 961 -26.77 -7.14 16.19
CA ASP A 961 -27.63 -6.00 16.49
C ASP A 961 -26.83 -4.70 16.61
N ARG A 962 -27.48 -3.61 16.19
CA ARG A 962 -26.91 -2.27 16.33
C ARG A 962 -26.84 -1.92 17.81
N ILE A 963 -25.68 -1.46 18.28
CA ILE A 963 -25.56 -0.98 19.65
C ILE A 963 -26.22 0.40 19.77
N GLU A 964 -26.76 0.73 20.93
CA GLU A 964 -27.40 2.04 21.13
C GLU A 964 -26.38 3.19 21.20
N ASP A 965 -25.17 2.91 21.72
CA ASP A 965 -24.18 3.93 22.07
C ASP A 965 -23.19 4.26 20.94
N VAL A 966 -23.53 3.93 19.68
CA VAL A 966 -22.65 4.16 18.51
C VAL A 966 -22.24 5.62 18.41
N ASP A 967 -23.18 6.54 18.59
CA ASP A 967 -22.92 7.98 18.39
C ASP A 967 -22.02 8.56 19.48
N PHE A 968 -21.97 7.92 20.65
CA PHE A 968 -21.03 8.27 21.70
C PHE A 968 -19.62 7.76 21.37
N ILE A 969 -19.51 6.48 21.01
CA ILE A 969 -18.20 5.85 20.77
C ILE A 969 -17.58 6.33 19.46
N TRP A 970 -18.37 6.43 18.40
CA TRP A 970 -17.94 6.67 17.02
C TRP A 970 -18.50 7.98 16.44
N GLY A 971 -18.97 8.89 17.30
CA GLY A 971 -19.52 10.19 16.91
C GLY A 971 -18.58 11.00 16.02
N LYS A 972 -19.16 11.68 15.02
CA LYS A 972 -18.43 12.59 14.13
C LYS A 972 -17.87 13.77 14.94
N GLY A 973 -16.62 14.15 14.69
CA GLY A 973 -15.92 15.24 15.40
C GLY A 973 -15.16 14.81 16.65
N ILE A 974 -15.30 13.55 17.11
CA ILE A 974 -14.54 13.03 18.24
C ILE A 974 -13.21 12.46 17.74
N ALA A 975 -12.09 12.89 18.35
CA ALA A 975 -10.77 12.41 18.00
C ALA A 975 -10.63 10.88 18.22
N ARG A 976 -9.87 10.20 17.35
CA ARG A 976 -9.77 8.73 17.34
C ARG A 976 -9.25 8.14 18.65
N LYS A 977 -8.34 8.83 19.34
CA LYS A 977 -7.83 8.48 20.68
C LYS A 977 -8.96 8.36 21.70
N LEU A 978 -9.88 9.32 21.69
CA LEU A 978 -11.02 9.39 22.61
C LEU A 978 -12.03 8.28 22.29
N GLN A 979 -12.37 8.12 21.00
CA GLN A 979 -13.28 7.08 20.53
C GLN A 979 -12.83 5.67 20.97
N LEU A 980 -11.54 5.36 20.84
CA LEU A 980 -11.01 4.05 21.20
C LEU A 980 -10.95 3.82 22.72
N CYS A 981 -10.76 4.87 23.50
CA CYS A 981 -10.85 4.81 24.96
C CYS A 981 -12.30 4.56 25.41
N SER A 982 -13.24 5.38 24.91
CA SER A 982 -14.68 5.20 25.16
C SER A 982 -15.17 3.81 24.71
N TYR A 983 -14.71 3.31 23.56
CA TYR A 983 -15.03 1.96 23.09
C TYR A 983 -14.63 0.87 24.10
N ARG A 984 -13.41 0.95 24.65
CA ARG A 984 -12.92 -0.02 25.64
C ARG A 984 -13.65 0.10 26.97
N LEU A 985 -13.95 1.32 27.39
CA LEU A 985 -14.75 1.60 28.58
C LEU A 985 -16.13 0.94 28.46
N MET A 986 -16.86 1.20 27.38
CA MET A 986 -18.22 0.70 27.19
C MET A 986 -18.31 -0.83 27.10
N LEU A 987 -17.20 -1.50 26.76
CA LEU A 987 -17.09 -2.96 26.76
C LEU A 987 -16.55 -3.55 28.08
N GLY A 988 -16.21 -2.71 29.06
CA GLY A 988 -15.59 -3.17 30.30
C GLY A 988 -14.15 -3.69 30.11
N ARG A 989 -13.42 -3.21 29.08
CA ARG A 989 -12.13 -3.77 28.63
C ARG A 989 -10.92 -2.83 28.82
N LEU A 990 -11.04 -1.81 29.66
CA LEU A 990 -9.87 -1.07 30.14
C LEU A 990 -9.09 -1.96 31.14
N MET A 991 -7.76 -1.85 31.15
CA MET A 991 -6.88 -2.68 31.98
C MET A 991 -6.72 -2.08 33.39
N THR A 992 -7.81 -2.01 34.13
CA THR A 992 -7.82 -1.67 35.55
C THR A 992 -7.13 -2.77 36.38
N ARG A 993 -6.67 -2.45 37.59
CA ARG A 993 -5.91 -3.39 38.44
C ARG A 993 -6.73 -4.65 38.74
N ASP A 994 -8.02 -4.52 39.08
CA ASP A 994 -8.92 -5.67 39.29
C ASP A 994 -8.93 -6.64 38.08
N ARG A 995 -8.92 -6.09 36.88
CA ARG A 995 -8.96 -6.85 35.63
C ARG A 995 -7.62 -7.52 35.33
N LEU A 996 -6.52 -6.81 35.58
CA LEU A 996 -5.18 -7.36 35.43
C LEU A 996 -4.94 -8.53 36.41
N ILE A 997 -5.41 -8.40 37.66
CA ILE A 997 -5.39 -9.48 38.65
C ILE A 997 -6.19 -10.69 38.14
N ARG A 998 -7.40 -10.49 37.60
CA ARG A 998 -8.20 -11.57 36.98
C ARG A 998 -7.50 -12.25 35.80
N PHE A 999 -6.59 -11.55 35.11
CA PHE A 999 -5.77 -12.12 34.06
C PHE A 999 -4.47 -12.78 34.57
N GLY A 1000 -4.30 -12.90 35.89
CA GLY A 1000 -3.14 -13.53 36.51
C GLY A 1000 -1.89 -12.65 36.47
N VAL A 1001 -2.02 -11.34 36.27
CA VAL A 1001 -0.91 -10.39 36.38
C VAL A 1001 -0.67 -10.11 37.87
N PRO A 1002 0.55 -10.36 38.40
CA PRO A 1002 0.84 -10.10 39.80
C PRO A 1002 0.85 -8.58 40.03
N ILE A 1003 -0.15 -8.08 40.73
CA ILE A 1003 -0.24 -6.68 41.14
C ILE A 1003 -0.12 -6.64 42.67
N PRO A 1004 0.95 -6.02 43.22
CA PRO A 1004 1.20 -5.98 44.65
C PRO A 1004 0.14 -5.20 45.45
N ASP A 1005 -0.44 -4.18 44.82
CA ASP A 1005 -1.40 -3.27 45.44
C ASP A 1005 -2.59 -3.06 44.51
N SER A 1006 -3.78 -3.47 44.95
CA SER A 1006 -5.03 -3.35 44.18
C SER A 1006 -5.66 -1.96 44.24
N ARG A 1007 -5.20 -1.07 45.14
CA ARG A 1007 -5.80 0.24 45.38
C ARG A 1007 -5.75 1.18 44.17
N CYS A 1008 -6.65 2.14 44.11
CA CYS A 1008 -6.74 3.12 43.04
C CYS A 1008 -5.57 4.09 43.08
N LEU A 1009 -4.90 4.31 41.93
CA LEU A 1009 -3.80 5.28 41.84
C LEU A 1009 -4.23 6.75 41.95
N LEU A 1010 -5.53 7.03 41.89
CA LEU A 1010 -6.05 8.38 41.94
C LEU A 1010 -6.34 8.85 43.38
N CYS A 1011 -7.00 8.01 44.20
CA CYS A 1011 -7.30 8.32 45.61
C CYS A 1011 -6.47 7.50 46.62
N SER A 1012 -5.92 6.36 46.24
CA SER A 1012 -5.18 5.43 47.11
C SER A 1012 -5.98 4.78 48.26
N ASP A 1013 -7.31 4.95 48.29
CA ASP A 1013 -8.16 4.49 49.40
C ASP A 1013 -8.84 3.14 49.12
N GLU A 1014 -9.38 2.94 47.92
CA GLU A 1014 -10.24 1.82 47.54
C GLU A 1014 -9.63 1.01 46.38
N ASP A 1015 -10.07 -0.23 46.18
CA ASP A 1015 -9.62 -1.08 45.08
C ASP A 1015 -9.97 -0.50 43.70
N GLU A 1016 -9.01 -0.55 42.76
CA GLU A 1016 -9.20 -0.02 41.41
C GLU A 1016 -10.09 -0.93 40.57
N SER A 1017 -11.38 -0.62 40.55
CA SER A 1017 -12.34 -1.12 39.56
C SER A 1017 -12.68 -0.04 38.53
N MET A 1018 -13.35 -0.42 37.43
CA MET A 1018 -13.83 0.55 36.45
C MET A 1018 -14.90 1.49 37.03
N ALA A 1019 -15.80 0.98 37.88
CA ALA A 1019 -16.81 1.79 38.55
C ALA A 1019 -16.11 2.80 39.48
N HIS A 1020 -15.18 2.31 40.29
CA HIS A 1020 -14.42 3.16 41.20
C HIS A 1020 -13.64 4.24 40.44
N LEU A 1021 -12.80 3.85 39.48
CA LEU A 1021 -11.90 4.76 38.76
C LEU A 1021 -12.61 5.95 38.09
N PHE A 1022 -13.82 5.74 37.56
CA PHE A 1022 -14.53 6.76 36.80
C PHE A 1022 -15.70 7.41 37.54
N LEU A 1023 -16.28 6.79 38.56
CA LEU A 1023 -17.54 7.25 39.15
C LEU A 1023 -17.50 7.39 40.67
N GLU A 1024 -16.76 6.53 41.39
CA GLU A 1024 -16.77 6.55 42.87
C GLU A 1024 -15.50 7.18 43.46
N CYS A 1025 -14.40 7.20 42.71
CA CYS A 1025 -13.14 7.78 43.15
C CYS A 1025 -13.33 9.29 43.41
N PRO A 1026 -13.01 9.80 44.62
CA PRO A 1026 -13.19 11.21 44.98
C PRO A 1026 -12.50 12.17 43.99
N PHE A 1027 -11.30 11.81 43.54
CA PHE A 1027 -10.54 12.58 42.56
C PHE A 1027 -11.25 12.68 41.20
N ALA A 1028 -11.70 11.54 40.66
CA ALA A 1028 -12.40 11.50 39.38
C ALA A 1028 -13.79 12.15 39.50
N TRP A 1029 -14.48 11.95 40.62
CA TRP A 1029 -15.78 12.54 40.92
C TRP A 1029 -15.75 14.06 40.98
N HIS A 1030 -14.69 14.65 41.53
CA HIS A 1030 -14.51 16.11 41.51
C HIS A 1030 -14.51 16.66 40.06
N ILE A 1031 -13.73 16.03 39.17
CA ILE A 1031 -13.69 16.40 37.75
C ILE A 1031 -15.06 16.18 37.09
N TRP A 1032 -15.68 15.04 37.36
CA TRP A 1032 -16.99 14.67 36.82
C TRP A 1032 -18.09 15.63 37.22
N SER A 1033 -18.22 15.91 38.52
CA SER A 1033 -19.25 16.80 39.07
C SER A 1033 -19.13 18.22 38.52
N GLU A 1034 -17.90 18.71 38.34
CA GLU A 1034 -17.65 20.03 37.74
C GLU A 1034 -18.01 20.08 36.25
N GLN A 1035 -17.65 19.06 35.46
CA GLN A 1035 -18.05 18.96 34.05
C GLN A 1035 -19.57 18.83 33.90
N CYS A 1036 -20.20 18.04 34.78
CA CYS A 1036 -21.65 17.87 34.81
C CYS A 1036 -22.37 19.17 35.17
N ARG A 1037 -21.85 19.93 36.14
CA ARG A 1037 -22.43 21.21 36.57
C ARG A 1037 -22.26 22.29 35.50
N ARG A 1038 -21.05 22.48 34.99
CA ARG A 1038 -20.73 23.57 34.05
C ARG A 1038 -21.34 23.37 32.66
N TYR A 1039 -21.39 22.13 32.16
CA TYR A 1039 -21.61 21.91 30.72
C TYR A 1039 -22.68 20.85 30.41
N LEU A 1040 -22.85 19.84 31.27
CA LEU A 1040 -23.86 18.79 31.08
C LEU A 1040 -25.12 19.01 31.92
N GLY A 1041 -25.39 20.26 32.34
CA GLY A 1041 -26.65 20.73 32.92
C GLY A 1041 -27.36 19.82 33.94
N GLY A 1042 -26.64 19.31 34.93
CA GLY A 1042 -27.24 18.61 36.08
C GLY A 1042 -27.26 17.08 36.02
N ALA A 1043 -26.55 16.46 35.06
CA ALA A 1043 -26.37 14.99 35.01
C ALA A 1043 -25.64 14.37 36.23
N GLY A 1044 -25.31 15.17 37.25
CA GLY A 1044 -24.51 14.76 38.42
C GLY A 1044 -25.20 13.79 39.39
N SER A 1045 -26.49 13.49 39.22
CA SER A 1045 -27.18 12.46 40.01
C SER A 1045 -27.04 11.03 39.45
N VAL A 1046 -26.50 10.89 38.24
CA VAL A 1046 -26.42 9.60 37.54
C VAL A 1046 -25.15 8.85 37.93
N ARG A 1047 -25.31 7.64 38.45
CA ARG A 1047 -24.20 6.80 38.96
C ARG A 1047 -23.62 5.83 37.94
N ASP A 1048 -23.96 5.97 36.66
CA ASP A 1048 -23.38 5.16 35.58
C ASP A 1048 -23.24 5.93 34.25
N ILE A 1049 -22.28 5.52 33.43
CA ILE A 1049 -21.97 6.20 32.15
C ILE A 1049 -23.10 6.01 31.14
N ARG A 1050 -23.80 4.86 31.17
CA ARG A 1050 -24.96 4.59 30.28
C ARG A 1050 -26.15 5.46 30.63
N GLY A 1051 -26.41 5.70 31.91
CA GLY A 1051 -27.43 6.64 32.35
C GLY A 1051 -27.10 8.07 31.93
N ILE A 1052 -25.84 8.51 32.01
CA ILE A 1052 -25.44 9.84 31.53
C ILE A 1052 -25.72 9.98 30.03
N LEU A 1053 -25.41 8.95 29.25
CA LEU A 1053 -25.72 8.91 27.81
C LEU A 1053 -27.22 8.93 27.52
N SER A 1054 -28.00 8.16 28.27
CA SER A 1054 -29.45 8.14 28.19
C SER A 1054 -30.02 9.53 28.51
N TRP A 1055 -29.49 10.20 29.54
CA TRP A 1055 -29.88 11.55 29.90
C TRP A 1055 -29.55 12.56 28.80
N ILE A 1056 -28.33 12.51 28.23
CA ILE A 1056 -27.94 13.37 27.09
C ILE A 1056 -28.87 13.13 25.89
N ARG A 1057 -29.25 11.87 25.64
CA ARG A 1057 -30.13 11.49 24.51
C ARG A 1057 -31.57 11.97 24.71
N ASN A 1058 -32.08 11.91 25.94
CA ASN A 1058 -33.48 12.17 26.26
C ASN A 1058 -33.74 13.64 26.67
N ARG A 1059 -32.71 14.48 26.74
CA ARG A 1059 -32.85 15.89 27.11
C ARG A 1059 -33.58 16.67 26.02
N ARG A 1060 -34.79 17.14 26.33
CA ARG A 1060 -35.63 17.95 25.43
C ARG A 1060 -35.14 19.40 25.37
N GLY A 1061 -35.21 20.02 24.19
CA GLY A 1061 -34.98 21.47 23.99
C GLY A 1061 -33.55 21.91 23.68
N MET A 1062 -32.60 21.00 23.45
CA MET A 1062 -31.22 21.34 23.05
C MET A 1062 -30.92 20.93 21.61
N ASP A 1063 -30.09 21.71 20.91
CA ASP A 1063 -29.74 21.46 19.51
C ASP A 1063 -28.75 20.29 19.34
N ALA A 1064 -28.59 19.85 18.08
CA ALA A 1064 -27.67 18.77 17.74
C ALA A 1064 -26.18 19.12 17.98
N GLY A 1065 -25.84 20.41 18.05
CA GLY A 1065 -24.51 20.94 18.35
C GLY A 1065 -24.15 20.72 19.81
N TRP A 1066 -25.05 21.06 20.73
CA TRP A 1066 -24.90 20.81 22.17
C TRP A 1066 -24.72 19.32 22.45
N ALA A 1067 -25.56 18.46 21.88
CA ALA A 1067 -25.45 17.01 22.08
C ALA A 1067 -24.11 16.44 21.56
N ARG A 1068 -23.52 17.05 20.52
CA ARG A 1068 -22.17 16.71 20.05
C ARG A 1068 -21.10 17.17 21.03
N GLN A 1069 -21.17 18.41 21.52
CA GLN A 1069 -20.25 18.94 22.52
C GLN A 1069 -20.30 18.15 23.84
N ALA A 1070 -21.49 17.80 24.31
CA ALA A 1070 -21.71 17.00 25.51
C ALA A 1070 -21.01 15.62 25.40
N ARG A 1071 -21.21 14.93 24.27
CA ARG A 1071 -20.54 13.64 24.01
C ARG A 1071 -19.02 13.78 23.93
N LEU A 1072 -18.53 14.83 23.26
CA LEU A 1072 -17.09 15.10 23.17
C LEU A 1072 -16.46 15.34 24.54
N ARG A 1073 -17.11 16.16 25.40
CA ARG A 1073 -16.69 16.42 26.78
C ARG A 1073 -16.68 15.16 27.63
N LEU A 1074 -17.71 14.33 27.52
CA LEU A 1074 -17.78 13.02 28.19
C LEU A 1074 -16.63 12.10 27.73
N SER A 1075 -16.38 11.98 26.43
CA SER A 1075 -15.25 11.19 25.92
C SER A 1075 -13.88 11.75 26.32
N ALA A 1076 -13.72 13.08 26.36
CA ALA A 1076 -12.50 13.76 26.80
C ALA A 1076 -12.25 13.53 28.31
N THR A 1077 -13.29 13.61 29.13
CA THR A 1077 -13.21 13.37 30.58
C THR A 1077 -12.73 11.95 30.86
N VAL A 1078 -13.37 10.95 30.23
CA VAL A 1078 -12.95 9.53 30.33
C VAL A 1078 -11.49 9.37 29.91
N TRP A 1079 -11.08 9.98 28.79
CA TRP A 1079 -9.71 9.88 28.30
C TRP A 1079 -8.70 10.48 29.27
N HIS A 1080 -8.95 11.68 29.79
CA HIS A 1080 -7.98 12.36 30.65
C HIS A 1080 -7.90 11.73 32.05
N VAL A 1081 -9.00 11.23 32.61
CA VAL A 1081 -8.97 10.43 33.85
C VAL A 1081 -8.16 9.14 33.64
N TRP A 1082 -8.43 8.42 32.54
CA TRP A 1082 -7.67 7.22 32.19
C TRP A 1082 -6.18 7.52 31.95
N ARG A 1083 -5.87 8.65 31.32
CA ARG A 1083 -4.50 9.08 31.05
C ARG A 1083 -3.78 9.45 32.33
N GLU A 1084 -4.39 10.21 33.23
CA GLU A 1084 -3.81 10.59 34.51
C GLU A 1084 -3.46 9.35 35.34
N ARG A 1085 -4.39 8.40 35.45
CA ARG A 1085 -4.12 7.12 36.12
C ARG A 1085 -2.87 6.43 35.56
N ASN A 1086 -2.72 6.40 34.23
CA ASN A 1086 -1.55 5.78 33.61
C ASN A 1086 -0.27 6.62 33.77
N ARG A 1087 -0.36 7.95 33.83
CA ARG A 1087 0.79 8.81 34.14
C ARG A 1087 1.33 8.56 35.54
N ARG A 1088 0.45 8.47 36.54
CA ARG A 1088 0.86 8.10 37.89
C ARG A 1088 1.50 6.72 37.97
N LEU A 1089 1.05 5.78 37.12
CA LEU A 1089 1.62 4.43 37.09
C LEU A 1089 2.99 4.33 36.41
N PHE A 1090 3.17 5.05 35.29
CA PHE A 1090 4.32 4.84 34.38
C PHE A 1090 5.29 6.02 34.31
N GLU A 1091 4.87 7.21 34.73
CA GLU A 1091 5.65 8.46 34.64
C GLU A 1091 5.90 9.09 36.03
N ASP A 1092 5.29 8.59 37.11
CA ASP A 1092 5.29 9.20 38.46
C ASP A 1092 4.91 10.70 38.47
N LEU A 1093 4.13 11.13 37.47
CA LEU A 1093 3.63 12.50 37.35
C LEU A 1093 2.20 12.60 37.89
N ILE A 1094 1.95 13.63 38.70
CA ILE A 1094 0.64 13.91 39.31
C ILE A 1094 0.14 15.25 38.80
N THR A 1095 -1.07 15.26 38.23
CA THR A 1095 -1.78 16.48 37.83
C THR A 1095 -2.94 16.76 38.80
N PRO A 1096 -3.09 17.98 39.34
CA PRO A 1096 -4.27 18.31 40.14
C PRO A 1096 -5.55 18.31 39.27
N PRO A 1097 -6.74 18.11 39.86
CA PRO A 1097 -8.00 18.02 39.12
C PRO A 1097 -8.25 19.20 38.18
N ILE A 1098 -7.88 20.42 38.60
CA ILE A 1098 -8.09 21.64 37.82
C ILE A 1098 -7.26 21.66 36.52
N GLY A 1099 -6.03 21.14 36.57
CA GLY A 1099 -5.18 21.00 35.38
C GLY A 1099 -5.76 19.97 34.40
N ILE A 1100 -6.40 18.91 34.89
CA ILE A 1100 -7.11 17.95 34.04
C ILE A 1100 -8.32 18.61 33.37
N MET A 1101 -9.07 19.44 34.09
CA MET A 1101 -10.18 20.19 33.50
C MET A 1101 -9.74 21.13 32.39
N HIS A 1102 -8.64 21.87 32.58
CA HIS A 1102 -8.08 22.73 31.53
C HIS A 1102 -7.73 21.92 30.26
N ASN A 1103 -7.14 20.73 30.44
CA ASN A 1103 -6.85 19.83 29.33
C ASN A 1103 -8.11 19.31 28.61
N ILE A 1104 -9.21 19.07 29.35
CA ILE A 1104 -10.51 18.70 28.78
C ILE A 1104 -11.08 19.87 27.97
N ASP A 1105 -11.12 21.08 28.53
CA ASP A 1105 -11.62 22.28 27.85
C ASP A 1105 -10.82 22.61 26.59
N PHE A 1106 -9.50 22.40 26.62
CA PHE A 1106 -8.63 22.54 25.46
C PHE A 1106 -8.92 21.50 24.36
N ASP A 1107 -8.99 20.21 24.69
CA ASP A 1107 -9.31 19.17 23.69
C ASP A 1107 -10.69 19.43 23.06
N VAL A 1108 -11.65 19.97 23.82
CA VAL A 1108 -12.98 20.31 23.32
C VAL A 1108 -12.92 21.50 22.37
N SER A 1109 -12.25 22.60 22.74
CA SER A 1109 -12.16 23.81 21.91
C SER A 1109 -11.41 23.57 20.59
N VAL A 1110 -10.39 22.71 20.58
CA VAL A 1110 -9.66 22.35 19.35
C VAL A 1110 -10.49 21.46 18.42
N LEU A 1111 -11.35 20.60 18.97
CA LEU A 1111 -12.14 19.63 18.20
C LEU A 1111 -13.54 20.14 17.81
N THR A 1112 -13.91 21.33 18.27
CA THR A 1112 -15.12 22.04 17.85
C THR A 1112 -14.72 23.32 17.12
N PRO A 1113 -14.56 23.27 15.77
CA PRO A 1113 -14.38 24.48 14.98
C PRO A 1113 -15.62 25.36 14.99
#